data_AF-A0A0J8Y494-F1
#
_entry.id   AF-A0A0J8Y494-F1
#
_cell.length_a   1.000
_cell.length_b   1.000
_cell.length_c   1.000
_cell.angle_alpha   90.00
_cell.angle_beta   90.00
_cell.angle_gamma   90.00
#
_symmetry.space_group_name_H-M   'P 1'
#
loop_
_entity.id
_entity.type
_entity.pdbx_description
1 polymer ?
#
loop_
_entity_poly.entity_id
_entity_poly.type
_entity_poly.pdbx_seq_one_letter_code
_entity_poly.pdbx_strand_id
1 'polypeptide(L)'
;MKTPLIPFVIASGAAAISPAFAIAPFNDCPTEAILFQGNPSTVYAVDLSTGNYSIKQTDTGAGGTINAVGFNETDRYIYGWNKNSSTVTRINQAFKVENLTVLSGLPNKNFFVGDVFNNHYYVYLKGSGMFKIDLSAADDSLIATEIMPAGSATLQLTDFAFYPETGDLFAVENTNNNLYRFSFDGAGNASFSLVGSTGLSGTTTFGAQYFDKSGFMYISNNNDGKIYRLDLRDLGDLNPTAEFFAQGPSSSQNDGARCASAPVIASNTDFGDAPDSYKTSLTENGPRHFIGPNFILGSIVDTEGEALVSPSSDDNDGSDDEDGITFNSVLKQGSDALIQVTVGGGANGYVSAWFDWNQNGQFDEGSEQAIVDEWLAPGSHSIKFRVPETATAGTTWARFRIGRDTGLKSFGGVTDGEVEDYSITIEEQLLTHSYYPGEGEWATLAYEDNWPNKGDFDFNDVVLYYRVDTVSNSDGNIVRYDISGKLQAYGASFSNGFAVQLDEIPRSAVDEALTKLVISNKTQHSANVLEVGQTDAVAIISSNLKEAIPAPTCSGSSGTYYRVWRGCNDDAADQFTFEVSIPFTTPLASGPEMPLNPFIFAPEGRYHGSSFSEEFPGRDLEIHLKGDCLTSLASESFFSTQEDTSVYNAANCPGPNCDSYRTSNGTPWGLVIEDDWMHPSERTNILTAYPELEGYATSGGSSNQNWFIRSKAIEAKLFE
;
A
#
# COMPACT_ATOMS: atom_id res chain seq x y z
N MET A 1 81.88 0.75 -7.80
CA MET A 1 82.28 -0.01 -9.00
C MET A 1 81.15 0.12 -10.02
N LYS A 2 81.45 0.76 -11.15
CA LYS A 2 80.58 0.85 -12.33
C LYS A 2 80.96 -0.29 -13.27
N THR A 3 79.98 -1.01 -13.80
CA THR A 3 80.09 -1.87 -14.99
C THR A 3 78.67 -2.13 -15.55
N PRO A 4 78.52 -2.38 -16.85
CA PRO A 4 77.90 -1.40 -17.75
C PRO A 4 76.66 -1.91 -18.51
N LEU A 5 75.91 -0.95 -19.08
CA LEU A 5 74.87 -1.12 -20.09
C LEU A 5 75.47 -1.34 -21.49
N ILE A 6 75.04 -2.39 -22.20
CA ILE A 6 75.04 -2.50 -23.69
C ILE A 6 73.88 -3.46 -24.10
N PRO A 7 73.35 -3.46 -25.34
CA PRO A 7 72.11 -2.80 -25.71
C PRO A 7 71.04 -3.75 -26.30
N PHE A 8 69.87 -3.15 -26.54
CA PHE A 8 68.71 -3.63 -27.28
C PHE A 8 69.03 -4.49 -28.53
N VAL A 9 68.42 -5.68 -28.60
CA VAL A 9 68.12 -6.38 -29.85
C VAL A 9 66.60 -6.49 -29.95
N ILE A 10 66.05 -5.80 -30.94
CA ILE A 10 64.64 -5.89 -31.35
C ILE A 10 64.46 -7.27 -32.00
N ALA A 11 63.82 -8.19 -31.29
CA ALA A 11 63.30 -9.42 -31.89
C ALA A 11 61.88 -9.13 -32.40
N SER A 12 61.79 -9.06 -33.72
CA SER A 12 60.60 -8.92 -34.54
C SER A 12 59.49 -9.86 -34.09
N GLY A 13 58.26 -9.33 -34.02
CA GLY A 13 57.08 -10.05 -33.59
C GLY A 13 56.81 -11.31 -34.42
N ALA A 14 56.67 -12.43 -33.72
CA ALA A 14 55.65 -13.39 -34.07
C ALA A 14 54.39 -12.90 -33.33
N ALA A 15 53.53 -12.16 -34.04
CA ALA A 15 52.15 -12.06 -33.62
C ALA A 15 51.63 -13.50 -33.63
N ALA A 16 51.48 -14.09 -32.44
CA ALA A 16 50.58 -15.21 -32.28
C ALA A 16 49.20 -14.64 -32.64
N ILE A 17 48.78 -14.92 -33.87
CA ILE A 17 47.39 -14.75 -34.27
C ILE A 17 46.64 -15.76 -33.40
N SER A 18 46.16 -15.30 -32.25
CA SER A 18 45.12 -16.00 -31.52
C SER A 18 43.96 -16.17 -32.50
N PRO A 19 43.40 -17.38 -32.66
CA PRO A 19 42.26 -17.56 -33.52
C PRO A 19 41.11 -16.68 -33.02
N ALA A 20 40.34 -16.16 -33.97
CA ALA A 20 39.05 -15.54 -33.70
C ALA A 20 38.18 -16.50 -32.87
N PHE A 21 37.56 -16.00 -31.80
CA PHE A 21 36.61 -16.68 -30.92
C PHE A 21 37.03 -18.06 -30.36
N ALA A 22 37.79 -18.05 -29.25
CA ALA A 22 37.86 -19.20 -28.35
C ALA A 22 36.76 -19.05 -27.28
N ILE A 23 35.51 -19.46 -27.53
CA ILE A 23 34.45 -19.37 -26.51
C ILE A 23 33.62 -20.65 -26.43
N ALA A 24 33.55 -21.22 -25.22
CA ALA A 24 32.82 -22.43 -24.89
C ALA A 24 31.32 -22.16 -24.63
N PRO A 25 30.45 -23.16 -24.87
CA PRO A 25 29.02 -23.08 -24.52
C PRO A 25 28.82 -22.93 -23.00
N PHE A 26 27.57 -22.73 -22.58
CA PHE A 26 27.21 -22.80 -21.16
C PHE A 26 27.57 -24.18 -20.59
N ASN A 27 28.09 -24.20 -19.36
CA ASN A 27 28.60 -25.43 -18.74
C ASN A 27 27.48 -26.38 -18.35
N ASP A 28 26.30 -25.85 -18.02
CA ASP A 28 25.11 -26.55 -17.57
C ASP A 28 23.87 -25.78 -18.04
N CYS A 29 22.69 -26.34 -17.76
CA CYS A 29 21.44 -25.59 -17.91
C CYS A 29 21.33 -24.53 -16.79
N PRO A 30 21.32 -23.23 -17.11
CA PRO A 30 21.19 -22.19 -16.11
C PRO A 30 19.81 -22.26 -15.44
N THR A 31 19.77 -22.09 -14.12
CA THR A 31 18.54 -22.04 -13.34
C THR A 31 17.94 -20.64 -13.30
N GLU A 32 18.72 -19.59 -13.58
CA GLU A 32 18.22 -18.23 -13.77
C GLU A 32 17.61 -18.04 -15.17
N ALA A 33 16.62 -17.17 -15.26
CA ALA A 33 16.20 -16.63 -16.56
C ALA A 33 17.23 -15.59 -17.05
N ILE A 34 17.55 -15.61 -18.33
CA ILE A 34 18.49 -14.68 -18.95
C ILE A 34 17.71 -13.64 -19.74
N LEU A 35 17.81 -12.37 -19.36
CA LEU A 35 17.03 -11.29 -19.95
C LEU A 35 17.95 -10.29 -20.67
N PHE A 36 17.67 -10.01 -21.93
CA PHE A 36 18.37 -9.03 -22.75
C PHE A 36 17.54 -7.76 -22.79
N GLN A 37 18.06 -6.62 -22.33
CA GLN A 37 17.31 -5.36 -22.32
C GLN A 37 18.05 -4.21 -23.03
N GLY A 38 17.28 -3.37 -23.72
CA GLY A 38 17.76 -2.10 -24.29
C GLY A 38 18.53 -2.21 -25.61
N ASN A 39 19.14 -1.08 -26.00
CA ASN A 39 19.88 -0.90 -27.24
C ASN A 39 21.11 0.01 -27.01
N PRO A 40 22.34 -0.53 -26.94
CA PRO A 40 22.70 -1.93 -27.09
C PRO A 40 22.18 -2.79 -25.93
N SER A 41 21.96 -4.10 -26.18
CA SER A 41 21.41 -4.99 -25.17
C SER A 41 22.37 -5.25 -24.01
N THR A 42 21.90 -5.00 -22.79
CA THR A 42 22.50 -5.44 -21.52
C THR A 42 21.87 -6.76 -21.12
N VAL A 43 22.67 -7.69 -20.60
CA VAL A 43 22.22 -9.02 -20.19
C VAL A 43 22.12 -9.09 -18.67
N TYR A 44 20.95 -9.51 -18.20
CA TYR A 44 20.63 -9.75 -16.80
C TYR A 44 20.41 -11.24 -16.57
N ALA A 45 20.82 -11.74 -15.42
CA ALA A 45 20.27 -12.98 -14.89
C ALA A 45 19.20 -12.61 -13.86
N VAL A 46 18.03 -13.22 -13.98
CA VAL A 46 16.85 -13.01 -13.13
C VAL A 46 16.59 -14.32 -12.40
N ASP A 47 16.63 -14.27 -11.08
CA ASP A 47 16.06 -15.29 -10.23
C ASP A 47 14.54 -15.17 -10.31
N LEU A 48 13.88 -16.15 -10.93
CA LEU A 48 12.42 -16.11 -11.08
C LEU A 48 11.72 -16.24 -9.74
N SER A 49 12.32 -16.89 -8.73
CA SER A 49 11.69 -17.09 -7.44
C SER A 49 11.43 -15.74 -6.77
N THR A 50 12.42 -14.87 -6.65
CA THR A 50 12.26 -13.58 -5.95
C THR A 50 12.04 -12.41 -6.91
N GLY A 51 12.38 -12.58 -8.19
CA GLY A 51 12.48 -11.49 -9.14
C GLY A 51 13.81 -10.75 -9.08
N ASN A 52 14.69 -11.11 -8.14
CA ASN A 52 15.99 -10.45 -7.98
C ASN A 52 16.83 -10.63 -9.25
N TYR A 53 17.62 -9.62 -9.60
CA TYR A 53 18.38 -9.63 -10.84
C TYR A 53 19.75 -8.99 -10.74
N SER A 54 20.70 -9.50 -11.53
CA SER A 54 22.06 -8.99 -11.61
C SER A 54 22.52 -8.82 -13.06
N ILE A 55 23.30 -7.77 -13.32
CA ILE A 55 23.91 -7.55 -14.64
C ILE A 55 25.03 -8.56 -14.84
N LYS A 56 24.96 -9.33 -15.93
CA LYS A 56 26.01 -10.27 -16.33
C LYS A 56 26.91 -9.73 -17.44
N GLN A 57 26.37 -8.88 -18.32
CA GLN A 57 27.12 -8.28 -19.42
C GLN A 57 26.49 -6.96 -19.88
N THR A 58 27.30 -5.91 -20.05
CA THR A 58 26.82 -4.61 -20.59
C THR A 58 27.20 -4.40 -22.05
N ASP A 59 28.16 -5.16 -22.57
CA ASP A 59 28.55 -5.15 -23.97
C ASP A 59 28.55 -6.57 -24.53
N THR A 60 27.54 -6.92 -25.30
CA THR A 60 27.45 -8.22 -25.97
C THR A 60 28.36 -8.33 -27.21
N GLY A 61 28.91 -7.21 -27.69
CA GLY A 61 29.61 -7.12 -28.98
C GLY A 61 28.67 -7.04 -30.19
N ALA A 62 27.35 -7.09 -30.00
CA ALA A 62 26.36 -7.00 -31.08
C ALA A 62 26.17 -5.58 -31.64
N GLY A 63 26.51 -4.56 -30.85
CA GLY A 63 26.33 -3.14 -31.20
C GLY A 63 24.88 -2.69 -31.34
N GLY A 64 23.91 -3.46 -30.81
CA GLY A 64 22.48 -3.23 -31.02
C GLY A 64 21.57 -4.06 -30.12
N THR A 65 20.29 -4.10 -30.48
CA THR A 65 19.27 -4.90 -29.80
C THR A 65 19.34 -6.37 -30.22
N ILE A 66 19.38 -7.26 -29.24
CA ILE A 66 19.18 -8.70 -29.36
C ILE A 66 17.76 -9.04 -28.87
N ASN A 67 16.98 -9.74 -29.69
CA ASN A 67 15.63 -10.23 -29.40
C ASN A 67 15.43 -11.63 -30.02
N ALA A 68 14.21 -12.16 -29.99
CA ALA A 68 13.84 -13.53 -30.32
C ALA A 68 14.78 -14.57 -29.68
N VAL A 69 15.14 -14.43 -28.40
CA VAL A 69 16.17 -15.26 -27.77
C VAL A 69 15.64 -16.58 -27.22
N GLY A 70 16.39 -17.67 -27.40
CA GLY A 70 16.05 -18.98 -26.83
C GLY A 70 17.30 -19.79 -26.47
N PHE A 71 17.22 -20.59 -25.41
CA PHE A 71 18.34 -21.43 -24.97
C PHE A 71 18.28 -22.80 -25.63
N ASN A 72 19.35 -23.21 -26.31
CA ASN A 72 19.44 -24.52 -26.91
C ASN A 72 20.03 -25.54 -25.93
N GLU A 73 19.19 -26.43 -25.41
CA GLU A 73 19.65 -27.47 -24.46
C GLU A 73 20.61 -28.50 -25.09
N THR A 74 20.66 -28.60 -26.43
CA THR A 74 21.51 -29.57 -27.14
C THR A 74 22.98 -29.16 -27.19
N ASP A 75 23.26 -27.93 -27.62
CA ASP A 75 24.63 -27.40 -27.75
C ASP A 75 25.01 -26.41 -26.64
N ARG A 76 24.03 -26.01 -25.82
CA ARG A 76 24.14 -25.09 -24.69
C ARG A 76 24.63 -23.71 -25.12
N TYR A 77 24.12 -23.19 -26.23
CA TYR A 77 24.19 -21.78 -26.59
C TYR A 77 22.81 -21.12 -26.51
N ILE A 78 22.78 -19.81 -26.34
CA ILE A 78 21.58 -19.02 -26.59
C ILE A 78 21.59 -18.61 -28.06
N TYR A 79 20.48 -18.76 -28.74
CA TYR A 79 20.27 -18.23 -30.09
C TYR A 79 19.35 -17.02 -30.03
N GLY A 80 19.48 -16.11 -30.99
CA GLY A 80 18.69 -14.90 -31.03
C GLY A 80 18.75 -14.19 -32.38
N TRP A 81 18.20 -12.99 -32.41
CA TRP A 81 18.16 -12.10 -33.57
C TRP A 81 18.79 -10.74 -33.24
N ASN A 82 19.84 -10.39 -33.97
CA ASN A 82 20.42 -9.05 -33.90
C ASN A 82 19.69 -8.12 -34.86
N LYS A 83 18.92 -7.17 -34.32
CA LYS A 83 18.09 -6.26 -35.12
C LYS A 83 18.91 -5.25 -35.93
N ASN A 84 20.15 -4.98 -35.53
CA ASN A 84 21.03 -4.04 -36.22
C ASN A 84 21.65 -4.67 -37.46
N SER A 85 22.14 -5.91 -37.36
CA SER A 85 22.67 -6.66 -38.51
C SER A 85 21.59 -7.40 -39.30
N SER A 86 20.37 -7.54 -38.76
CA SER A 86 19.29 -8.35 -39.33
C SER A 86 19.71 -9.81 -39.56
N THR A 87 20.39 -10.39 -38.57
CA THR A 87 20.93 -11.76 -38.63
C THR A 87 20.56 -12.58 -37.41
N VAL A 88 20.48 -13.90 -37.61
CA VAL A 88 20.51 -14.86 -36.51
C VAL A 88 21.85 -14.77 -35.79
N THR A 89 21.85 -14.96 -34.48
CA THR A 89 23.05 -14.90 -33.64
C THR A 89 23.14 -16.06 -32.70
N ARG A 90 24.37 -16.50 -32.40
CA ARG A 90 24.71 -17.43 -31.32
C ARG A 90 25.41 -16.68 -30.20
N ILE A 91 25.07 -17.01 -28.96
CA ILE A 91 25.50 -16.32 -27.75
C ILE A 91 26.01 -17.36 -26.76
N ASN A 92 27.23 -17.16 -26.29
CA ASN A 92 27.94 -18.08 -25.41
C ASN A 92 27.83 -17.73 -23.92
N GLN A 93 28.49 -18.50 -23.06
CA GLN A 93 28.47 -18.31 -21.60
C GLN A 93 29.03 -16.95 -21.12
N ALA A 94 29.83 -16.26 -21.95
CA ALA A 94 30.33 -14.91 -21.66
C ALA A 94 29.40 -13.81 -22.20
N PHE A 95 28.23 -14.21 -22.71
CA PHE A 95 27.23 -13.38 -23.35
C PHE A 95 27.77 -12.56 -24.53
N LYS A 96 28.77 -13.11 -25.23
CA LYS A 96 29.30 -12.52 -26.47
C LYS A 96 28.58 -13.10 -27.68
N VAL A 97 28.24 -12.21 -28.60
CA VAL A 97 27.43 -12.48 -29.80
C VAL A 97 28.31 -12.82 -31.00
N GLU A 98 27.92 -13.89 -31.70
CA GLU A 98 28.43 -14.28 -33.01
C GLU A 98 27.27 -14.25 -34.01
N ASN A 99 27.43 -13.56 -35.15
CA ASN A 99 26.41 -13.53 -36.20
C ASN A 99 26.54 -14.79 -37.08
N LEU A 100 25.41 -15.46 -37.29
CA LEU A 100 25.30 -16.66 -38.11
C LEU A 100 24.71 -16.34 -39.49
N THR A 101 25.05 -17.16 -40.49
CA THR A 101 24.57 -16.98 -41.86
C THR A 101 23.45 -17.96 -42.17
N VAL A 102 22.25 -17.44 -42.49
CA VAL A 102 21.13 -18.23 -43.03
C VAL A 102 21.09 -18.05 -44.54
N LEU A 103 21.36 -19.13 -45.29
CA LEU A 103 21.53 -19.09 -46.74
C LEU A 103 20.23 -18.79 -47.49
N SER A 104 19.09 -19.28 -46.98
CA SER A 104 17.80 -19.14 -47.65
C SER A 104 16.63 -19.41 -46.70
N GLY A 105 15.42 -19.03 -47.13
CA GLY A 105 14.15 -19.36 -46.48
C GLY A 105 13.58 -18.29 -45.54
N LEU A 106 14.40 -17.30 -45.13
CA LEU A 106 13.93 -16.15 -44.36
C LEU A 106 13.54 -14.96 -45.26
N PRO A 107 12.47 -14.23 -44.93
CA PRO A 107 12.18 -12.94 -45.55
C PRO A 107 13.14 -11.85 -45.05
N ASN A 108 13.28 -10.76 -45.82
CA ASN A 108 14.04 -9.58 -45.39
C ASN A 108 13.26 -8.78 -44.34
N LYS A 109 13.25 -9.27 -43.09
CA LYS A 109 12.55 -8.72 -41.93
C LYS A 109 13.38 -8.90 -40.67
N ASN A 110 13.14 -8.07 -39.67
CA ASN A 110 13.67 -8.27 -38.32
C ASN A 110 12.66 -9.04 -37.48
N PHE A 111 13.11 -10.12 -36.86
CA PHE A 111 12.31 -10.91 -35.94
C PHE A 111 12.58 -10.45 -34.50
N PHE A 112 11.55 -10.58 -33.67
CA PHE A 112 11.64 -10.24 -32.25
C PHE A 112 10.83 -11.18 -31.35
N VAL A 113 10.30 -12.26 -31.91
CA VAL A 113 9.64 -13.36 -31.21
C VAL A 113 10.35 -14.63 -31.66
N GLY A 114 10.87 -15.41 -30.73
CA GLY A 114 11.55 -16.65 -31.06
C GLY A 114 12.12 -17.37 -29.84
N ASP A 115 12.31 -18.67 -30.00
CA ASP A 115 12.77 -19.59 -28.95
C ASP A 115 13.35 -20.84 -29.62
N VAL A 116 14.03 -21.69 -28.86
CA VAL A 116 14.74 -22.87 -29.35
C VAL A 116 14.15 -24.13 -28.72
N PHE A 117 13.89 -25.14 -29.57
CA PHE A 117 13.52 -26.47 -29.08
C PHE A 117 14.05 -27.56 -30.00
N ASN A 118 14.55 -28.66 -29.41
CA ASN A 118 15.12 -29.81 -30.13
C ASN A 118 16.12 -29.39 -31.23
N ASN A 119 17.09 -28.53 -30.88
CA ASN A 119 18.13 -28.05 -31.78
C ASN A 119 17.61 -27.31 -33.04
N HIS A 120 16.44 -26.66 -32.93
CA HIS A 120 15.89 -25.80 -33.96
C HIS A 120 15.51 -24.45 -33.38
N TYR A 121 15.86 -23.38 -34.10
CA TYR A 121 15.47 -22.02 -33.74
C TYR A 121 14.19 -21.63 -34.49
N TYR A 122 13.17 -21.22 -33.73
CA TYR A 122 11.88 -20.81 -34.26
C TYR A 122 11.74 -19.31 -34.15
N VAL A 123 11.34 -18.65 -35.23
CA VAL A 123 11.06 -17.20 -35.24
C VAL A 123 9.68 -16.92 -35.80
N TYR A 124 9.00 -15.95 -35.20
CA TYR A 124 7.65 -15.54 -35.60
C TYR A 124 7.57 -14.03 -35.79
N LEU A 125 6.80 -13.61 -36.80
CA LEU A 125 6.45 -12.22 -36.96
C LEU A 125 5.06 -12.09 -37.59
N LYS A 126 4.19 -11.34 -36.91
CA LYS A 126 2.83 -11.04 -37.39
C LYS A 126 2.86 -10.49 -38.81
N GLY A 127 2.03 -11.06 -39.68
CA GLY A 127 1.93 -10.69 -41.09
C GLY A 127 3.16 -11.03 -41.94
N SER A 128 4.14 -11.75 -41.39
CA SER A 128 5.34 -12.21 -42.12
C SER A 128 5.50 -13.73 -42.10
N GLY A 129 5.03 -14.42 -41.06
CA GLY A 129 5.03 -15.88 -40.97
C GLY A 129 5.80 -16.40 -39.75
N MET A 130 5.92 -17.72 -39.67
CA MET A 130 6.76 -18.44 -38.72
C MET A 130 7.76 -19.32 -39.48
N PHE A 131 9.00 -19.33 -39.01
CA PHE A 131 10.11 -20.01 -39.67
C PHE A 131 10.85 -20.87 -38.67
N LYS A 132 11.32 -22.03 -39.12
CA LYS A 132 12.12 -22.99 -38.37
C LYS A 132 13.51 -23.10 -39.01
N ILE A 133 14.56 -22.92 -38.21
CA ILE A 133 15.96 -22.99 -38.65
C ILE A 133 16.62 -24.19 -37.97
N ASP A 134 17.19 -25.09 -38.76
CA ASP A 134 17.92 -26.26 -38.25
C ASP A 134 19.32 -25.86 -37.80
N LEU A 135 19.60 -26.00 -36.50
CA LEU A 135 20.88 -25.64 -35.88
C LEU A 135 21.90 -26.79 -35.90
N SER A 136 21.57 -27.94 -36.49
CA SER A 136 22.49 -29.08 -36.64
C SER A 136 23.43 -28.95 -37.84
N ALA A 137 23.08 -28.07 -38.79
CA ALA A 137 23.93 -27.74 -39.92
C ALA A 137 25.13 -26.88 -39.51
N ALA A 138 26.18 -26.85 -40.34
CA ALA A 138 27.32 -25.97 -40.08
C ALA A 138 26.88 -24.49 -40.08
N ASP A 139 27.54 -23.67 -39.27
CA ASP A 139 27.19 -22.27 -38.99
C ASP A 139 27.05 -21.37 -40.23
N ASP A 140 27.68 -21.74 -41.35
CA ASP A 140 27.65 -21.04 -42.64
C ASP A 140 26.64 -21.63 -43.65
N SER A 141 25.84 -22.62 -43.22
CA SER A 141 24.95 -23.43 -44.06
C SER A 141 23.52 -23.54 -43.54
N LEU A 142 23.12 -22.70 -42.58
CA LEU A 142 21.78 -22.73 -41.99
C LEU A 142 20.71 -22.45 -43.05
N ILE A 143 19.61 -23.19 -43.00
CA ILE A 143 18.45 -23.03 -43.88
C ILE A 143 17.21 -22.85 -43.00
N ALA A 144 16.40 -21.85 -43.34
CA ALA A 144 15.08 -21.68 -42.74
C ALA A 144 14.00 -22.35 -43.58
N THR A 145 13.02 -22.95 -42.91
CA THR A 145 11.80 -23.48 -43.51
C THR A 145 10.62 -22.65 -43.03
N GLU A 146 9.82 -22.12 -43.95
CA GLU A 146 8.54 -21.49 -43.60
C GLU A 146 7.57 -22.58 -43.13
N ILE A 147 7.10 -22.46 -41.89
CA ILE A 147 6.20 -23.41 -41.25
C ILE A 147 4.82 -22.79 -40.98
N MET A 148 4.69 -21.47 -41.06
CA MET A 148 3.40 -20.78 -41.04
C MET A 148 3.43 -19.60 -42.00
N PRO A 149 2.48 -19.50 -42.95
CA PRO A 149 2.48 -18.40 -43.90
C PRO A 149 2.07 -17.08 -43.26
N ALA A 150 2.51 -15.98 -43.88
CA ALA A 150 2.22 -14.61 -43.45
C ALA A 150 0.73 -14.34 -43.13
N GLY A 151 -0.20 -14.89 -43.93
CA GLY A 151 -1.64 -14.71 -43.73
C GLY A 151 -2.21 -15.41 -42.50
N SER A 152 -1.52 -16.43 -41.98
CA SER A 152 -1.91 -17.17 -40.77
C SER A 152 -1.24 -16.64 -39.51
N ALA A 153 -0.11 -15.93 -39.63
CA ALA A 153 0.59 -15.31 -38.52
C ALA A 153 -0.13 -14.02 -38.05
N THR A 154 -1.21 -14.16 -37.28
CA THR A 154 -2.09 -13.03 -36.93
C THR A 154 -1.96 -12.52 -35.49
N LEU A 155 -1.40 -13.30 -34.56
CA LEU A 155 -1.24 -12.92 -33.15
C LEU A 155 -0.20 -11.80 -32.97
N GLN A 156 -0.47 -10.85 -32.06
CA GLN A 156 0.49 -9.83 -31.64
C GLN A 156 1.31 -10.34 -30.46
N LEU A 157 2.47 -10.91 -30.76
CA LEU A 157 3.37 -11.49 -29.76
C LEU A 157 4.62 -10.62 -29.58
N THR A 158 5.17 -10.62 -28.38
CA THR A 158 6.54 -10.18 -28.10
C THR A 158 7.47 -11.32 -27.78
N ASP A 159 6.94 -12.43 -27.27
CA ASP A 159 7.72 -13.63 -27.01
C ASP A 159 6.81 -14.89 -27.02
N PHE A 160 7.41 -16.07 -26.97
CA PHE A 160 6.77 -17.37 -26.77
C PHE A 160 7.74 -18.35 -26.09
N ALA A 161 7.25 -19.45 -25.54
CA ALA A 161 8.12 -20.43 -24.87
C ALA A 161 7.70 -21.87 -25.14
N PHE A 162 8.68 -22.75 -25.31
CA PHE A 162 8.45 -24.19 -25.44
C PHE A 162 8.30 -24.88 -24.07
N TYR A 163 7.27 -25.72 -23.95
CA TYR A 163 7.07 -26.64 -22.85
C TYR A 163 8.16 -27.73 -22.87
N PRO A 164 8.87 -27.99 -21.74
CA PRO A 164 10.12 -28.77 -21.76
C PRO A 164 9.95 -30.24 -22.17
N GLU A 165 8.86 -30.90 -21.79
CA GLU A 165 8.73 -32.35 -22.01
C GLU A 165 8.16 -32.71 -23.40
N THR A 166 7.18 -31.95 -23.88
CA THR A 166 6.42 -32.28 -25.10
C THR A 166 6.86 -31.46 -26.31
N GLY A 167 7.46 -30.30 -26.11
CA GLY A 167 7.73 -29.34 -27.18
C GLY A 167 6.49 -28.60 -27.67
N ASP A 168 5.41 -28.60 -26.90
CA ASP A 168 4.29 -27.70 -27.14
C ASP A 168 4.75 -26.25 -26.98
N LEU A 169 4.33 -25.37 -27.90
CA LEU A 169 4.71 -23.97 -27.88
C LEU A 169 3.54 -23.12 -27.39
N PHE A 170 3.79 -22.26 -26.41
CA PHE A 170 2.78 -21.40 -25.81
C PHE A 170 3.16 -19.93 -25.92
N ALA A 171 2.15 -19.07 -26.07
CA ALA A 171 2.35 -17.62 -26.09
C ALA A 171 1.15 -16.90 -25.48
N VAL A 172 1.41 -15.91 -24.64
CA VAL A 172 0.40 -14.93 -24.22
C VAL A 172 0.41 -13.75 -25.20
N GLU A 173 -0.77 -13.39 -25.70
CA GLU A 173 -0.95 -12.36 -26.71
C GLU A 173 -1.17 -10.97 -26.08
N ASN A 174 -0.49 -9.95 -26.59
CA ASN A 174 -0.38 -8.65 -25.92
C ASN A 174 -1.68 -7.80 -25.90
N THR A 175 -2.62 -8.06 -26.82
CA THR A 175 -3.82 -7.20 -26.95
C THR A 175 -4.96 -7.65 -26.07
N ASN A 176 -5.11 -8.96 -25.86
CA ASN A 176 -6.20 -9.56 -25.09
C ASN A 176 -5.72 -10.38 -23.89
N ASN A 177 -4.41 -10.53 -23.70
CA ASN A 177 -3.79 -11.34 -22.65
C ASN A 177 -4.30 -12.78 -22.64
N ASN A 178 -4.71 -13.33 -23.78
CA ASN A 178 -5.11 -14.74 -23.86
C ASN A 178 -3.88 -15.61 -24.11
N LEU A 179 -3.90 -16.81 -23.52
CA LEU A 179 -2.93 -17.85 -23.80
C LEU A 179 -3.33 -18.59 -25.08
N TYR A 180 -2.37 -18.79 -25.97
CA TYR A 180 -2.50 -19.59 -27.19
C TYR A 180 -1.50 -20.76 -27.15
N ARG A 181 -1.94 -21.92 -27.65
CA ARG A 181 -1.11 -23.10 -27.88
C ARG A 181 -0.88 -23.26 -29.38
N PHE A 182 0.37 -23.42 -29.78
CA PHE A 182 0.76 -23.72 -31.14
C PHE A 182 0.84 -25.24 -31.33
N SER A 183 0.46 -25.71 -32.50
CA SER A 183 0.48 -27.11 -32.89
C SER A 183 1.14 -27.28 -34.24
N PHE A 184 1.89 -28.38 -34.38
CA PHE A 184 2.61 -28.71 -35.60
C PHE A 184 2.00 -29.98 -36.23
N ASP A 185 1.63 -29.90 -37.50
CA ASP A 185 1.09 -31.06 -38.22
C ASP A 185 2.18 -32.09 -38.59
N GLY A 186 1.79 -33.22 -39.19
CA GLY A 186 2.74 -34.26 -39.62
C GLY A 186 3.74 -33.84 -40.70
N ALA A 187 3.53 -32.68 -41.35
CA ALA A 187 4.47 -32.07 -42.27
C ALA A 187 5.32 -30.95 -41.63
N GLY A 188 5.09 -30.65 -40.34
CA GLY A 188 5.78 -29.62 -39.59
C GLY A 188 5.19 -28.22 -39.75
N ASN A 189 4.02 -28.05 -40.38
CA ASN A 189 3.37 -26.75 -40.47
C ASN A 189 2.76 -26.38 -39.11
N ALA A 190 2.96 -25.13 -38.70
CA ALA A 190 2.43 -24.59 -37.47
C ALA A 190 1.05 -23.95 -37.65
N SER A 191 0.21 -24.14 -36.64
CA SER A 191 -1.07 -23.45 -36.42
C SER A 191 -1.19 -23.13 -34.93
N PHE A 192 -2.19 -22.34 -34.52
CA PHE A 192 -2.45 -22.10 -33.09
C PHE A 192 -3.94 -22.14 -32.78
N SER A 193 -4.25 -22.42 -31.53
CA SER A 193 -5.60 -22.38 -30.97
C SER A 193 -5.60 -21.61 -29.66
N LEU A 194 -6.70 -20.89 -29.39
CA LEU A 194 -6.95 -20.23 -28.11
C LEU A 194 -7.06 -21.30 -27.01
N VAL A 195 -6.32 -21.11 -25.90
CA VAL A 195 -6.49 -21.89 -24.67
C VAL A 195 -7.52 -21.22 -23.77
N GLY A 196 -7.32 -19.93 -23.46
CA GLY A 196 -8.23 -19.17 -22.60
C GLY A 196 -7.67 -17.81 -22.21
N SER A 197 -8.44 -17.04 -21.45
CA SER A 197 -8.00 -15.75 -20.90
C SER A 197 -7.14 -15.97 -19.67
N THR A 198 -6.09 -15.14 -19.51
CA THR A 198 -5.24 -15.16 -18.30
C THR A 198 -5.85 -14.45 -17.10
N GLY A 199 -6.99 -13.77 -17.27
CA GLY A 199 -7.60 -12.93 -16.23
C GLY A 199 -6.93 -11.56 -16.07
N LEU A 200 -5.78 -11.32 -16.72
CA LEU A 200 -5.13 -10.01 -16.72
C LEU A 200 -5.90 -9.02 -17.60
N SER A 201 -6.15 -7.83 -17.08
CA SER A 201 -6.89 -6.77 -17.77
C SER A 201 -5.99 -5.79 -18.52
N GLY A 202 -6.51 -5.16 -19.58
CA GLY A 202 -5.82 -4.13 -20.34
C GLY A 202 -4.82 -4.68 -21.38
N THR A 203 -4.16 -3.79 -22.11
CA THR A 203 -3.10 -4.17 -23.05
C THR A 203 -1.77 -4.19 -22.29
N THR A 204 -1.11 -5.35 -22.25
CA THR A 204 0.21 -5.50 -21.64
C THR A 204 1.26 -5.83 -22.71
N THR A 205 2.52 -5.85 -22.32
CA THR A 205 3.59 -6.34 -23.19
C THR A 205 4.42 -7.32 -22.38
N PHE A 206 4.24 -8.61 -22.65
CA PHE A 206 5.03 -9.67 -22.03
C PHE A 206 6.28 -9.87 -22.86
N GLY A 207 7.31 -9.09 -22.54
CA GLY A 207 8.54 -9.08 -23.33
C GLY A 207 9.40 -10.32 -23.12
N ALA A 208 9.14 -11.13 -22.10
CA ALA A 208 9.76 -12.44 -21.95
C ALA A 208 8.78 -13.46 -21.38
N GLN A 209 8.88 -14.69 -21.87
CA GLN A 209 8.05 -15.83 -21.47
C GLN A 209 8.95 -17.07 -21.27
N TYR A 210 8.72 -17.82 -20.21
CA TYR A 210 9.58 -18.93 -19.81
C TYR A 210 8.77 -20.14 -19.36
N PHE A 211 9.37 -21.32 -19.42
CA PHE A 211 8.92 -22.50 -18.67
C PHE A 211 9.95 -22.92 -17.64
N ASP A 212 9.48 -23.61 -16.60
CA ASP A 212 10.33 -24.45 -15.75
C ASP A 212 10.09 -25.94 -16.01
N LYS A 213 10.96 -26.75 -15.40
CA LYS A 213 10.89 -28.21 -15.48
C LYS A 213 9.56 -28.79 -15.01
N SER A 214 8.89 -28.12 -14.09
CA SER A 214 7.65 -28.60 -13.49
C SER A 214 6.45 -28.39 -14.40
N GLY A 215 6.54 -27.50 -15.40
CA GLY A 215 5.46 -27.16 -16.32
C GLY A 215 4.76 -25.84 -15.99
N PHE A 216 5.32 -25.02 -15.10
CA PHE A 216 4.85 -23.66 -14.88
C PHE A 216 5.37 -22.73 -15.99
N MET A 217 4.48 -21.88 -16.49
CA MET A 217 4.85 -20.81 -17.42
C MET A 217 4.97 -19.49 -16.66
N TYR A 218 6.01 -18.73 -16.95
CA TYR A 218 6.27 -17.41 -16.35
C TYR A 218 6.24 -16.35 -17.44
N ILE A 219 5.52 -15.26 -17.20
CA ILE A 219 5.43 -14.13 -18.14
C ILE A 219 5.88 -12.84 -17.44
N SER A 220 6.88 -12.17 -18.00
CA SER A 220 7.43 -10.92 -17.46
C SER A 220 6.81 -9.72 -18.16
N ASN A 221 6.13 -8.86 -17.40
CA ASN A 221 5.52 -7.64 -17.91
C ASN A 221 6.54 -6.50 -17.97
N ASN A 222 6.67 -5.91 -19.15
CA ASN A 222 7.62 -4.85 -19.43
C ASN A 222 7.32 -3.56 -18.68
N ASN A 223 6.04 -3.26 -18.49
CA ASN A 223 5.61 -1.96 -17.98
C ASN A 223 5.89 -1.80 -16.49
N ASP A 224 5.48 -2.79 -15.69
CA ASP A 224 5.60 -2.76 -14.23
C ASP A 224 6.72 -3.68 -13.69
N GLY A 225 7.33 -4.50 -14.55
CA GLY A 225 8.39 -5.45 -14.16
C GLY A 225 7.86 -6.73 -13.51
N LYS A 226 6.56 -6.84 -13.25
CA LYS A 226 5.98 -7.98 -12.54
C LYS A 226 6.09 -9.26 -13.35
N ILE A 227 6.39 -10.35 -12.66
CA ILE A 227 6.41 -11.70 -13.21
C ILE A 227 5.13 -12.40 -12.75
N TYR A 228 4.37 -12.92 -13.71
CA TYR A 228 3.19 -13.72 -13.44
C TYR A 228 3.44 -15.19 -13.76
N ARG A 229 2.78 -16.09 -13.05
CA ARG A 229 2.85 -17.54 -13.26
C ARG A 229 1.51 -18.08 -13.76
N LEU A 230 1.56 -19.03 -14.68
CA LEU A 230 0.44 -19.86 -15.11
C LEU A 230 0.77 -21.32 -14.81
N ASP A 231 -0.21 -22.05 -14.26
CA ASP A 231 -0.10 -23.49 -14.05
C ASP A 231 -0.54 -24.26 -15.29
N LEU A 232 0.44 -24.76 -16.05
CA LEU A 232 0.21 -25.55 -17.28
C LEU A 232 0.73 -26.99 -17.13
N ARG A 233 0.85 -27.47 -15.89
CA ARG A 233 1.42 -28.80 -15.58
C ARG A 233 0.55 -29.95 -16.13
N ASP A 234 -0.78 -29.75 -16.18
CA ASP A 234 -1.71 -30.67 -16.83
C ASP A 234 -2.11 -30.18 -18.23
N LEU A 235 -1.36 -30.60 -19.25
CA LEU A 235 -1.65 -30.26 -20.65
C LEU A 235 -3.00 -30.80 -21.18
N GLY A 236 -3.66 -31.71 -20.43
CA GLY A 236 -4.99 -32.24 -20.74
C GLY A 236 -6.13 -31.37 -20.21
N ASP A 237 -5.88 -30.56 -19.18
CA ASP A 237 -6.85 -29.68 -18.54
C ASP A 237 -6.20 -28.33 -18.18
N LEU A 238 -6.07 -27.46 -19.17
CA LEU A 238 -5.38 -26.17 -19.02
C LEU A 238 -6.30 -25.09 -18.44
N ASN A 239 -5.90 -24.51 -17.31
CA ASN A 239 -6.49 -23.28 -16.76
C ASN A 239 -5.45 -22.14 -16.76
N PRO A 240 -5.44 -21.26 -17.78
CA PRO A 240 -4.36 -20.31 -17.99
C PRO A 240 -4.45 -19.06 -17.11
N THR A 241 -5.06 -19.14 -15.93
CA THR A 241 -5.18 -17.98 -15.03
C THR A 241 -3.80 -17.56 -14.54
N ALA A 242 -3.43 -16.30 -14.78
CA ALA A 242 -2.15 -15.76 -14.35
C ALA A 242 -2.25 -15.20 -12.94
N GLU A 243 -1.37 -15.66 -12.05
CA GLU A 243 -1.18 -15.11 -10.71
C GLU A 243 0.10 -14.27 -10.63
N PHE A 244 0.12 -13.22 -9.81
CA PHE A 244 1.37 -12.55 -9.48
C PHE A 244 2.32 -13.55 -8.82
N PHE A 245 3.54 -13.70 -9.35
CA PHE A 245 4.51 -14.66 -8.84
C PHE A 245 5.68 -13.96 -8.14
N ALA A 246 6.26 -12.94 -8.78
CA ALA A 246 7.38 -12.21 -8.22
C ALA A 246 7.48 -10.81 -8.82
N GLN A 247 8.26 -9.94 -8.17
CA GLN A 247 8.73 -8.70 -8.78
C GLN A 247 9.70 -8.99 -9.93
N GLY A 248 10.19 -7.95 -10.60
CA GLY A 248 11.19 -8.12 -11.66
C GLY A 248 11.58 -6.80 -12.31
N PRO A 249 12.56 -6.84 -13.24
CA PRO A 249 13.05 -5.63 -13.88
C PRO A 249 12.07 -5.13 -14.95
N SER A 250 11.56 -3.91 -14.79
CA SER A 250 10.80 -3.23 -15.84
C SER A 250 11.68 -2.82 -17.01
N SER A 251 11.12 -2.74 -18.22
CA SER A 251 11.86 -2.38 -19.42
C SER A 251 10.95 -1.91 -20.54
N SER A 252 11.41 -0.95 -21.36
CA SER A 252 10.71 -0.59 -22.60
C SER A 252 11.03 -1.54 -23.76
N GLN A 253 12.07 -2.35 -23.63
CA GLN A 253 12.52 -3.30 -24.63
C GLN A 253 13.36 -4.38 -23.96
N ASN A 254 12.83 -5.59 -23.96
CA ASN A 254 13.53 -6.78 -23.48
C ASN A 254 13.11 -8.02 -24.27
N ASP A 255 13.88 -9.07 -24.08
CA ASP A 255 13.54 -10.44 -24.45
C ASP A 255 14.27 -11.45 -23.57
N GLY A 256 13.72 -12.64 -23.38
CA GLY A 256 14.20 -13.59 -22.38
C GLY A 256 14.44 -15.01 -22.89
N ALA A 257 15.51 -15.64 -22.41
CA ALA A 257 15.80 -17.04 -22.65
C ALA A 257 15.97 -17.78 -21.33
N ARG A 258 15.54 -19.05 -21.27
CA ARG A 258 15.73 -19.93 -20.11
C ARG A 258 15.90 -21.37 -20.59
N CYS A 259 16.69 -22.18 -19.87
CA CYS A 259 16.64 -23.63 -20.05
C CYS A 259 15.31 -24.13 -19.45
N ALA A 260 14.37 -24.54 -20.29
CA ALA A 260 13.04 -24.95 -19.87
C ALA A 260 13.09 -26.20 -18.97
N SER A 261 14.09 -27.07 -19.16
CA SER A 261 14.31 -28.24 -18.30
C SER A 261 14.93 -27.93 -16.93
N ALA A 262 15.23 -26.67 -16.61
CA ALA A 262 15.79 -26.26 -15.33
C ALA A 262 14.67 -25.93 -14.31
N PRO A 263 14.80 -26.37 -13.03
CA PRO A 263 13.87 -25.96 -11.99
C PRO A 263 14.01 -24.47 -11.68
N VAL A 264 12.94 -23.86 -11.18
CA VAL A 264 13.06 -22.62 -10.39
C VAL A 264 13.57 -23.02 -9.01
N ILE A 265 14.63 -22.36 -8.57
CA ILE A 265 15.22 -22.57 -7.24
C ILE A 265 15.30 -21.20 -6.56
N ALA A 266 15.03 -21.18 -5.26
CA ALA A 266 15.29 -20.02 -4.42
C ALA A 266 16.72 -20.10 -3.88
N SER A 267 17.41 -18.96 -3.84
CA SER A 267 18.78 -18.89 -3.33
C SER A 267 18.98 -17.57 -2.60
N ASN A 268 19.53 -17.62 -1.38
CA ASN A 268 19.62 -16.46 -0.50
C ASN A 268 18.25 -15.79 -0.37
N THR A 269 17.26 -16.62 -0.05
CA THR A 269 15.86 -16.27 0.00
C THR A 269 15.33 -16.70 1.36
N ASP A 270 14.50 -15.85 1.92
CA ASP A 270 13.75 -16.08 3.15
C ASP A 270 12.29 -16.37 2.76
N PHE A 271 11.61 -17.31 3.42
CA PHE A 271 10.16 -17.52 3.33
C PHE A 271 9.54 -17.53 4.72
N GLY A 272 8.21 -17.46 4.79
CA GLY A 272 7.52 -17.70 6.06
C GLY A 272 7.37 -19.19 6.37
N ASP A 273 6.93 -19.50 7.58
CA ASP A 273 6.81 -20.87 8.10
C ASP A 273 5.35 -21.32 8.38
N ALA A 274 4.34 -20.46 8.11
CA ALA A 274 2.94 -20.80 8.34
C ALA A 274 2.49 -22.05 7.56
N PRO A 275 1.41 -22.76 7.96
CA PRO A 275 0.90 -23.91 7.21
C PRO A 275 0.66 -23.62 5.73
N ASP A 276 0.91 -24.60 4.84
CA ASP A 276 0.87 -24.38 3.38
C ASP A 276 -0.52 -23.97 2.85
N SER A 277 -1.59 -24.13 3.65
CA SER A 277 -2.89 -23.54 3.33
C SER A 277 -2.81 -22.02 3.13
N TYR A 278 -1.89 -21.34 3.84
CA TYR A 278 -1.60 -19.92 3.74
C TYR A 278 -0.67 -19.57 2.56
N LYS A 279 -0.43 -20.52 1.64
CA LYS A 279 0.56 -20.42 0.57
C LYS A 279 1.95 -20.11 1.13
N THR A 280 2.67 -21.14 1.55
CA THR A 280 3.96 -20.93 2.22
C THR A 280 5.09 -21.46 1.35
N SER A 281 4.94 -22.64 0.77
CA SER A 281 5.92 -23.23 -0.13
C SER A 281 6.06 -22.48 -1.46
N LEU A 282 7.21 -22.62 -2.14
CA LEU A 282 7.42 -22.07 -3.49
C LEU A 282 6.40 -22.62 -4.50
N THR A 283 6.03 -23.89 -4.35
CA THR A 283 5.04 -24.55 -5.23
C THR A 283 3.68 -23.84 -5.14
N GLU A 284 3.23 -23.51 -3.93
CA GLU A 284 1.98 -22.77 -3.69
C GLU A 284 2.14 -21.24 -3.85
N ASN A 285 3.31 -20.78 -4.34
CA ASN A 285 3.66 -19.37 -4.54
C ASN A 285 3.69 -18.56 -3.25
N GLY A 286 4.25 -19.14 -2.19
CA GLY A 286 4.34 -18.48 -0.90
C GLY A 286 5.22 -17.23 -0.87
N PRO A 287 5.09 -16.43 0.20
CA PRO A 287 5.86 -15.21 0.37
C PRO A 287 7.32 -15.57 0.44
N ARG A 288 8.14 -14.77 -0.23
CA ARG A 288 9.58 -14.99 -0.20
C ARG A 288 10.34 -13.74 -0.57
N HIS A 289 11.45 -13.51 0.09
CA HIS A 289 12.22 -12.29 -0.07
C HIS A 289 13.67 -12.64 -0.37
N PHE A 290 14.26 -12.00 -1.38
CA PHE A 290 15.70 -12.07 -1.52
C PHE A 290 16.36 -11.28 -0.38
N ILE A 291 17.29 -11.91 0.31
CA ILE A 291 17.87 -11.34 1.53
C ILE A 291 18.96 -10.34 1.17
N GLY A 292 18.72 -9.09 1.52
CA GLY A 292 19.62 -7.98 1.34
C GLY A 292 20.25 -7.51 2.66
N PRO A 293 21.06 -6.43 2.64
CA PRO A 293 21.61 -5.83 3.86
C PRO A 293 20.61 -4.95 4.64
N ASN A 294 19.37 -4.78 4.14
CA ASN A 294 18.34 -3.90 4.69
C ASN A 294 16.98 -4.59 4.63
N PHE A 295 15.97 -3.95 5.24
CA PHE A 295 14.59 -4.43 5.29
C PHE A 295 14.53 -5.76 6.03
N ILE A 296 15.03 -5.75 7.26
CA ILE A 296 15.04 -6.91 8.16
C ILE A 296 14.04 -6.61 9.27
N LEU A 297 13.21 -7.57 9.65
CA LEU A 297 12.45 -7.59 10.87
C LEU A 297 13.39 -8.11 11.97
N GLY A 298 13.47 -7.37 13.07
CA GLY A 298 14.36 -7.71 14.18
C GLY A 298 15.86 -7.65 13.85
N SER A 299 16.60 -8.70 14.19
CA SER A 299 18.07 -8.70 14.20
C SER A 299 18.72 -9.88 13.49
N ILE A 300 17.97 -10.95 13.31
CA ILE A 300 18.37 -12.16 12.61
C ILE A 300 17.56 -12.17 11.31
N VAL A 301 18.15 -12.72 10.26
CA VAL A 301 17.42 -13.13 9.05
C VAL A 301 18.09 -14.40 8.59
N ASP A 302 17.28 -15.39 8.32
CA ASP A 302 17.66 -16.73 7.97
C ASP A 302 17.62 -16.89 6.43
N THR A 303 18.33 -17.88 5.86
CA THR A 303 18.16 -18.21 4.43
C THR A 303 17.76 -19.65 4.26
N GLU A 304 16.62 -19.87 3.61
CA GLU A 304 16.14 -21.20 3.26
C GLU A 304 15.99 -21.39 1.74
N GLY A 305 16.25 -22.62 1.28
CA GLY A 305 16.11 -22.98 -0.13
C GLY A 305 14.66 -23.28 -0.55
N GLU A 306 13.82 -23.56 0.43
CA GLU A 306 12.38 -23.88 0.37
C GLU A 306 11.81 -23.75 1.78
N ALA A 307 10.53 -23.37 1.88
CA ALA A 307 9.86 -23.14 3.16
C ALA A 307 9.82 -24.36 4.08
N LEU A 308 10.15 -24.17 5.35
CA LEU A 308 9.93 -25.14 6.43
C LEU A 308 8.52 -25.04 7.02
N VAL A 309 7.51 -25.50 6.27
CA VAL A 309 6.09 -25.40 6.64
C VAL A 309 5.72 -26.07 7.98
N SER A 310 4.94 -25.36 8.81
CA SER A 310 4.33 -25.84 10.06
C SER A 310 3.65 -27.22 9.94
N PRO A 311 3.89 -28.17 10.86
CA PRO A 311 4.55 -28.02 12.17
C PRO A 311 6.08 -28.19 12.15
N SER A 312 6.70 -28.34 10.97
CA SER A 312 8.14 -28.06 10.84
C SER A 312 8.33 -26.55 10.87
N SER A 313 9.46 -26.05 11.34
CA SER A 313 9.80 -24.63 11.30
C SER A 313 11.31 -24.52 11.48
N ASP A 314 11.92 -23.54 10.81
CA ASP A 314 13.31 -23.08 11.01
C ASP A 314 13.59 -22.63 12.44
N ASP A 315 12.56 -22.27 13.22
CA ASP A 315 12.61 -22.16 14.69
C ASP A 315 13.42 -23.30 15.35
N ASN A 316 13.35 -24.49 14.75
CA ASN A 316 13.94 -25.72 15.28
C ASN A 316 15.27 -26.13 14.62
N ASP A 317 15.76 -25.39 13.62
CA ASP A 317 16.98 -25.72 12.88
C ASP A 317 18.23 -24.92 13.29
N GLY A 318 18.04 -23.86 14.09
CA GLY A 318 19.09 -23.19 14.87
C GLY A 318 19.16 -21.67 14.73
N SER A 319 18.33 -21.07 13.88
CA SER A 319 18.25 -19.63 13.62
C SER A 319 16.78 -19.16 13.51
N ASP A 320 16.07 -19.13 14.64
CA ASP A 320 14.78 -18.43 14.82
C ASP A 320 14.96 -16.94 14.47
N ASP A 321 14.41 -16.54 13.32
CA ASP A 321 14.40 -15.17 12.82
C ASP A 321 13.06 -14.46 13.02
N GLU A 322 12.09 -15.12 13.68
CA GLU A 322 10.86 -14.53 14.24
C GLU A 322 11.11 -13.56 15.42
N ASP A 323 12.16 -12.73 15.35
CA ASP A 323 12.61 -11.82 16.39
C ASP A 323 12.18 -10.36 16.19
N GLY A 324 11.48 -10.06 15.09
CA GLY A 324 11.02 -8.72 14.73
C GLY A 324 9.73 -8.25 15.39
N ILE A 325 8.79 -9.15 15.71
CA ILE A 325 7.48 -8.78 16.25
C ILE A 325 7.31 -9.20 17.71
N THR A 326 6.85 -8.27 18.55
CA THR A 326 6.40 -8.57 19.91
C THR A 326 4.96 -8.13 20.11
N PHE A 327 4.08 -9.05 20.51
CA PHE A 327 2.70 -8.74 20.86
C PHE A 327 2.63 -8.18 22.30
N ASN A 328 2.39 -6.88 22.44
CA ASN A 328 2.36 -6.19 23.75
C ASN A 328 0.96 -6.13 24.37
N SER A 329 -0.06 -6.59 23.67
CA SER A 329 -1.44 -6.70 24.15
C SER A 329 -2.07 -8.01 23.70
N VAL A 330 -3.10 -8.44 24.43
CA VAL A 330 -3.94 -9.56 24.02
C VAL A 330 -4.75 -9.18 22.78
N LEU A 331 -4.80 -10.06 21.78
CA LEU A 331 -5.68 -9.91 20.62
C LEU A 331 -7.08 -10.39 21.01
N LYS A 332 -8.04 -9.47 21.06
CA LYS A 332 -9.39 -9.75 21.53
C LYS A 332 -10.40 -9.12 20.58
N GLN A 333 -11.46 -9.86 20.23
CA GLN A 333 -12.48 -9.40 19.27
C GLN A 333 -12.94 -7.96 19.56
N GLY A 334 -12.86 -7.10 18.55
CA GLY A 334 -13.32 -5.72 18.63
C GLY A 334 -12.46 -4.80 19.52
N SER A 335 -11.34 -5.27 20.09
CA SER A 335 -10.42 -4.45 20.90
C SER A 335 -9.24 -3.91 20.07
N ASP A 336 -8.73 -2.74 20.44
CA ASP A 336 -7.45 -2.27 19.89
C ASP A 336 -6.29 -3.07 20.49
N ALA A 337 -5.30 -3.33 19.65
CA ALA A 337 -4.10 -4.07 19.96
C ALA A 337 -2.86 -3.20 19.69
N LEU A 338 -1.80 -3.50 20.43
CA LEU A 338 -0.49 -2.89 20.34
C LEU A 338 0.56 -3.99 20.15
N ILE A 339 1.37 -3.83 19.11
CA ILE A 339 2.57 -4.62 18.87
C ILE A 339 3.79 -3.71 18.82
N GLN A 340 4.95 -4.29 19.07
CA GLN A 340 6.23 -3.70 18.76
C GLN A 340 6.80 -4.37 17.52
N VAL A 341 7.18 -3.55 16.54
CA VAL A 341 7.88 -3.96 15.32
C VAL A 341 9.29 -3.43 15.40
N THR A 342 10.28 -4.31 15.35
CA THR A 342 11.69 -3.94 15.26
C THR A 342 12.13 -4.03 13.81
N VAL A 343 12.69 -2.94 13.27
CA VAL A 343 13.26 -2.91 11.92
C VAL A 343 14.77 -2.86 12.01
N GLY A 344 15.42 -3.88 11.46
CA GLY A 344 16.87 -4.02 11.32
C GLY A 344 17.43 -3.36 10.06
N GLY A 345 18.73 -3.59 9.83
CA GLY A 345 19.45 -3.03 8.67
C GLY A 345 19.75 -1.52 8.77
N GLY A 346 20.00 -0.90 7.62
CA GLY A 346 20.44 0.50 7.50
C GLY A 346 19.51 1.41 6.69
N ALA A 347 18.35 0.93 6.23
CA ALA A 347 17.42 1.68 5.42
C ALA A 347 15.98 1.50 5.90
N ASN A 348 15.16 2.53 5.68
CA ASN A 348 13.74 2.50 5.97
C ASN A 348 13.01 1.52 5.03
N GLY A 349 12.01 0.81 5.54
CA GLY A 349 11.20 -0.14 4.78
C GLY A 349 9.70 0.06 4.98
N TYR A 350 8.91 -0.51 4.07
CA TYR A 350 7.47 -0.64 4.22
C TYR A 350 7.13 -1.97 4.87
N VAL A 351 6.44 -1.92 6.01
CA VAL A 351 5.95 -3.11 6.73
C VAL A 351 4.47 -3.30 6.43
N SER A 352 4.09 -4.54 6.09
CA SER A 352 2.70 -4.97 5.92
C SER A 352 2.44 -6.22 6.75
N ALA A 353 1.21 -6.39 7.24
CA ALA A 353 0.84 -7.57 8.00
C ALA A 353 -0.59 -8.03 7.73
N TRP A 354 -0.76 -9.35 7.69
CA TRP A 354 -2.03 -10.04 7.51
C TRP A 354 -2.32 -10.93 8.71
N PHE A 355 -3.59 -11.09 9.03
CA PHE A 355 -4.08 -11.90 10.14
C PHE A 355 -5.29 -12.69 9.66
N ASP A 356 -5.27 -14.01 9.78
CA ASP A 356 -6.41 -14.86 9.40
C ASP A 356 -7.50 -14.73 10.46
N TRP A 357 -8.27 -13.64 10.34
CA TRP A 357 -9.32 -13.28 11.26
C TRP A 357 -10.43 -14.31 11.26
N ASN A 358 -10.69 -14.98 10.14
CA ASN A 358 -11.82 -15.90 10.01
C ASN A 358 -11.44 -17.39 10.20
N GLN A 359 -10.16 -17.71 10.42
CA GLN A 359 -9.61 -19.05 10.60
C GLN A 359 -9.89 -20.00 9.42
N ASN A 360 -9.92 -19.49 8.19
CA ASN A 360 -10.15 -20.32 7.01
C ASN A 360 -8.87 -20.94 6.42
N GLY A 361 -7.71 -20.62 6.99
CA GLY A 361 -6.42 -21.13 6.53
C GLY A 361 -5.84 -20.34 5.35
N GLN A 362 -6.32 -19.13 5.07
CA GLN A 362 -5.85 -18.25 3.99
C GLN A 362 -5.75 -16.80 4.51
N PHE A 363 -5.00 -15.95 3.81
CA PHE A 363 -5.01 -14.50 4.03
C PHE A 363 -5.78 -13.80 2.90
N ASP A 364 -6.96 -13.24 3.20
CA ASP A 364 -7.76 -12.45 2.27
C ASP A 364 -7.21 -11.02 2.16
N GLU A 365 -6.61 -10.71 1.02
CA GLU A 365 -6.04 -9.39 0.69
C GLU A 365 -7.01 -8.21 0.87
N GLY A 366 -8.33 -8.43 0.81
CA GLY A 366 -9.35 -7.39 0.92
C GLY A 366 -9.85 -7.13 2.33
N SER A 367 -9.67 -8.07 3.27
CA SER A 367 -10.22 -7.95 4.63
C SER A 367 -9.26 -8.28 5.77
N GLU A 368 -8.14 -8.93 5.48
CA GLU A 368 -7.24 -9.49 6.50
C GLU A 368 -5.89 -8.78 6.57
N GLN A 369 -5.64 -7.81 5.69
CA GLN A 369 -4.49 -6.91 5.81
C GLN A 369 -4.75 -5.82 6.84
N ALA A 370 -4.15 -5.95 8.03
CA ALA A 370 -4.35 -5.02 9.15
C ALA A 370 -3.30 -3.91 9.20
N ILE A 371 -2.12 -4.16 8.65
CA ILE A 371 -1.02 -3.18 8.54
C ILE A 371 -0.69 -3.06 7.04
N VAL A 372 -0.76 -1.84 6.52
CA VAL A 372 -0.64 -1.57 5.08
C VAL A 372 0.48 -0.55 4.85
N ASP A 373 1.59 -1.00 4.26
CA ASP A 373 2.69 -0.14 3.81
C ASP A 373 3.15 0.89 4.87
N GLU A 374 3.35 0.45 6.12
CA GLU A 374 3.84 1.33 7.18
C GLU A 374 5.33 1.64 6.97
N TRP A 375 5.64 2.91 6.72
CA TRP A 375 7.00 3.37 6.44
C TRP A 375 7.80 3.56 7.73
N LEU A 376 8.68 2.61 8.04
CA LEU A 376 9.44 2.56 9.28
C LEU A 376 10.94 2.68 9.03
N ALA A 377 11.61 3.49 9.85
CA ALA A 377 13.08 3.57 9.89
C ALA A 377 13.67 2.44 10.76
N PRO A 378 14.97 2.12 10.66
CA PRO A 378 15.59 1.16 11.58
C PRO A 378 15.38 1.54 13.05
N GLY A 379 15.04 0.56 13.89
CA GLY A 379 14.67 0.71 15.30
C GLY A 379 13.32 0.08 15.66
N SER A 380 12.91 0.23 16.92
CA SER A 380 11.64 -0.33 17.41
C SER A 380 10.50 0.69 17.33
N HIS A 381 9.36 0.25 16.83
CA HIS A 381 8.16 1.06 16.62
C HIS A 381 6.95 0.39 17.28
N SER A 382 6.15 1.19 17.96
CA SER A 382 4.83 0.74 18.44
C SER A 382 3.82 0.87 17.31
N ILE A 383 3.13 -0.21 16.96
CA ILE A 383 2.10 -0.24 15.92
C ILE A 383 0.77 -0.66 16.53
N LYS A 384 -0.28 0.10 16.21
CA LYS A 384 -1.63 -0.08 16.74
C LYS A 384 -2.60 -0.47 15.64
N PHE A 385 -3.48 -1.42 15.92
CA PHE A 385 -4.56 -1.82 15.01
C PHE A 385 -5.78 -2.31 15.80
N ARG A 386 -6.93 -2.42 15.13
CA ARG A 386 -8.17 -2.97 15.73
C ARG A 386 -8.29 -4.42 15.32
N VAL A 387 -8.47 -5.34 16.27
CA VAL A 387 -8.91 -6.70 15.98
C VAL A 387 -10.39 -6.62 15.57
N PRO A 388 -10.79 -7.16 14.40
CA PRO A 388 -12.19 -7.14 13.99
C PRO A 388 -13.08 -7.83 15.03
N GLU A 389 -14.25 -7.26 15.31
CA GLU A 389 -15.25 -7.92 16.17
C GLU A 389 -15.77 -9.22 15.54
N THR A 390 -15.76 -9.30 14.20
CA THR A 390 -16.13 -10.49 13.44
C THR A 390 -15.05 -11.57 13.37
N ALA A 391 -13.88 -11.36 13.98
CA ALA A 391 -12.82 -12.36 14.00
C ALA A 391 -13.30 -13.63 14.72
N THR A 392 -12.81 -14.81 14.34
CA THR A 392 -13.10 -16.08 15.01
C THR A 392 -12.11 -16.26 16.16
N ALA A 393 -12.63 -16.54 17.36
CA ALA A 393 -11.80 -16.80 18.53
C ALA A 393 -11.07 -18.15 18.41
N GLY A 394 -9.85 -18.24 18.93
CA GLY A 394 -8.98 -19.42 18.82
C GLY A 394 -7.60 -19.11 18.24
N THR A 395 -6.81 -20.16 18.03
CA THR A 395 -5.46 -20.05 17.46
C THR A 395 -5.54 -19.92 15.94
N THR A 396 -4.80 -18.96 15.39
CA THR A 396 -4.70 -18.67 13.95
C THR A 396 -3.28 -18.17 13.62
N TRP A 397 -3.06 -17.71 12.40
CA TRP A 397 -1.76 -17.20 11.95
C TRP A 397 -1.80 -15.71 11.59
N ALA A 398 -0.65 -15.06 11.78
CA ALA A 398 -0.35 -13.74 11.28
C ALA A 398 0.94 -13.80 10.45
N ARG A 399 1.03 -12.96 9.42
CA ARG A 399 2.19 -12.85 8.54
C ARG A 399 2.64 -11.41 8.47
N PHE A 400 3.93 -11.17 8.67
CA PHE A 400 4.57 -9.87 8.54
C PHE A 400 5.54 -9.90 7.37
N ARG A 401 5.56 -8.83 6.58
CA ARG A 401 6.51 -8.68 5.48
C ARG A 401 7.06 -7.27 5.47
N ILE A 402 8.37 -7.15 5.27
CA ILE A 402 9.05 -5.87 5.07
C ILE A 402 9.76 -5.83 3.73
N GLY A 403 9.72 -4.70 3.05
CA GLY A 403 10.45 -4.53 1.78
C GLY A 403 10.65 -3.08 1.38
N ARG A 404 11.29 -2.87 0.23
CA ARG A 404 11.51 -1.54 -0.35
C ARG A 404 10.26 -0.91 -0.94
N ASP A 405 9.42 -1.73 -1.57
CA ASP A 405 8.33 -1.28 -2.42
C ASP A 405 6.97 -1.50 -1.74
N THR A 406 6.00 -0.64 -2.04
CA THR A 406 4.63 -0.71 -1.48
C THR A 406 3.78 -1.77 -2.18
N GLY A 407 2.65 -2.13 -1.57
CA GLY A 407 1.68 -3.05 -2.17
C GLY A 407 2.16 -4.50 -2.17
N LEU A 408 2.95 -4.89 -1.17
CA LEU A 408 3.29 -6.28 -0.88
C LEU A 408 1.99 -7.10 -0.72
N LYS A 409 2.05 -8.36 -1.15
CA LYS A 409 0.97 -9.34 -0.98
C LYS A 409 1.30 -10.27 0.17
N SER A 410 0.35 -11.05 0.66
CA SER A 410 0.61 -12.12 1.64
C SER A 410 1.42 -13.29 1.06
N PHE A 411 1.59 -13.31 -0.27
CA PHE A 411 2.27 -14.36 -1.05
C PHE A 411 3.18 -13.78 -2.14
N GLY A 412 3.94 -14.62 -2.84
CA GLY A 412 4.79 -14.21 -3.96
C GLY A 412 6.16 -13.63 -3.56
N GLY A 413 7.07 -13.57 -4.54
CA GLY A 413 8.46 -13.17 -4.37
C GLY A 413 8.73 -11.67 -4.52
N VAL A 414 9.68 -11.15 -3.73
CA VAL A 414 10.18 -9.78 -3.87
C VAL A 414 11.71 -9.70 -3.80
N THR A 415 12.27 -8.61 -4.33
CA THR A 415 13.72 -8.49 -4.55
C THR A 415 14.53 -8.16 -3.30
N ASP A 416 13.88 -7.71 -2.22
CA ASP A 416 14.55 -7.25 -1.01
C ASP A 416 13.61 -7.37 0.20
N GLY A 417 14.05 -8.04 1.25
CA GLY A 417 13.52 -7.93 2.61
C GLY A 417 13.35 -9.26 3.32
N GLU A 418 12.28 -9.39 4.10
CA GLU A 418 12.02 -10.55 4.97
C GLU A 418 10.52 -10.78 5.20
N VAL A 419 10.18 -12.01 5.57
CA VAL A 419 8.88 -12.54 5.97
C VAL A 419 9.04 -13.15 7.37
N GLU A 420 8.11 -12.87 8.29
CA GLU A 420 8.00 -13.60 9.55
C GLU A 420 6.54 -14.04 9.73
N ASP A 421 6.32 -15.26 10.18
CA ASP A 421 5.00 -15.84 10.44
C ASP A 421 4.83 -16.14 11.94
N TYR A 422 3.64 -15.88 12.48
CA TYR A 422 3.38 -16.04 13.92
C TYR A 422 2.07 -16.77 14.19
N SER A 423 2.15 -17.82 15.01
CA SER A 423 0.98 -18.43 15.64
C SER A 423 0.44 -17.50 16.74
N ILE A 424 -0.79 -17.02 16.56
CA ILE A 424 -1.45 -16.08 17.46
C ILE A 424 -2.75 -16.67 18.01
N THR A 425 -3.26 -16.11 19.11
CA THR A 425 -4.55 -16.51 19.67
C THR A 425 -5.46 -15.29 19.80
N ILE A 426 -6.67 -15.41 19.24
CA ILE A 426 -7.73 -14.41 19.34
C ILE A 426 -8.66 -14.81 20.48
N GLU A 427 -8.81 -13.93 21.47
CA GLU A 427 -9.74 -14.12 22.57
C GLU A 427 -11.16 -13.65 22.21
N GLU A 428 -12.14 -14.42 22.66
CA GLU A 428 -13.55 -14.08 22.50
C GLU A 428 -13.93 -12.85 23.33
N GLN A 429 -14.72 -11.97 22.74
CA GLN A 429 -15.35 -10.85 23.40
C GLN A 429 -16.71 -10.57 22.80
N LEU A 430 -17.73 -10.56 23.66
CA LEU A 430 -19.04 -10.05 23.28
C LEU A 430 -19.11 -8.57 23.64
N LEU A 431 -19.37 -7.75 22.62
CA LEU A 431 -19.53 -6.31 22.74
C LEU A 431 -20.98 -5.92 22.40
N THR A 432 -21.37 -4.77 22.92
CA THR A 432 -22.63 -4.10 22.61
C THR A 432 -22.32 -2.63 22.37
N HIS A 433 -23.06 -2.03 21.44
CA HIS A 433 -22.81 -0.69 20.95
C HIS A 433 -24.02 0.20 21.23
N SER A 434 -23.75 1.44 21.64
CA SER A 434 -24.76 2.49 21.83
C SER A 434 -24.25 3.78 21.21
N TYR A 435 -24.96 4.27 20.20
CA TYR A 435 -24.54 5.40 19.38
C TYR A 435 -25.24 6.70 19.78
N TYR A 436 -24.47 7.79 19.82
CA TYR A 436 -24.98 9.16 19.88
C TYR A 436 -24.65 9.91 18.57
N PRO A 437 -25.62 10.55 17.90
CA PRO A 437 -27.03 10.69 18.29
C PRO A 437 -27.89 9.44 17.97
N GLY A 438 -27.40 8.59 17.08
CA GLY A 438 -28.05 7.36 16.65
C GLY A 438 -27.14 6.53 15.74
N GLU A 439 -27.50 5.28 15.50
CA GLU A 439 -26.72 4.39 14.63
C GLU A 439 -26.74 4.91 13.19
N GLY A 440 -25.55 5.19 12.63
CA GLY A 440 -25.44 5.74 11.27
C GLY A 440 -25.79 7.23 11.14
N GLU A 441 -26.18 7.89 12.22
CA GLU A 441 -26.54 9.31 12.26
C GLU A 441 -25.35 10.16 12.74
N TRP A 442 -25.36 11.46 12.40
CA TRP A 442 -24.34 12.42 12.82
C TRP A 442 -24.99 13.55 13.62
N ALA A 443 -24.28 14.03 14.64
CA ALA A 443 -24.51 15.37 15.16
C ALA A 443 -23.60 16.36 14.44
N THR A 444 -24.09 17.57 14.21
CA THR A 444 -23.28 18.69 13.70
C THR A 444 -22.85 19.56 14.87
N LEU A 445 -21.53 19.65 15.08
CA LEU A 445 -20.90 20.63 15.96
C LEU A 445 -20.56 21.88 15.15
N ALA A 446 -20.88 23.06 15.67
CA ALA A 446 -20.53 24.33 15.05
C ALA A 446 -20.06 25.32 16.11
N TYR A 447 -18.89 25.92 15.89
CA TYR A 447 -18.28 26.86 16.83
C TYR A 447 -18.00 28.21 16.17
N GLU A 448 -18.04 29.24 17.00
CA GLU A 448 -17.34 30.51 16.79
C GLU A 448 -15.94 30.43 17.41
N ASP A 449 -14.93 31.01 16.77
CA ASP A 449 -13.54 30.93 17.23
C ASP A 449 -13.06 32.14 18.06
N ASN A 450 -13.81 33.23 18.07
CA ASN A 450 -13.35 34.53 18.59
C ASN A 450 -13.89 34.88 19.98
N TRP A 451 -14.50 33.92 20.70
CA TRP A 451 -14.96 34.13 22.07
C TRP A 451 -13.83 34.71 22.95
N PRO A 452 -14.09 35.72 23.80
CA PRO A 452 -15.39 36.28 24.18
C PRO A 452 -15.92 37.39 23.27
N ASN A 453 -15.23 37.69 22.16
CA ASN A 453 -15.72 38.65 21.19
C ASN A 453 -16.71 37.99 20.23
N LYS A 454 -17.67 38.76 19.75
CA LYS A 454 -18.71 38.22 18.87
C LYS A 454 -18.27 37.95 17.42
N GLY A 455 -17.30 38.68 16.88
CA GLY A 455 -16.93 38.54 15.46
C GLY A 455 -18.09 38.81 14.48
N ASP A 456 -18.15 38.07 13.38
CA ASP A 456 -19.25 38.07 12.40
C ASP A 456 -20.38 37.09 12.77
N PHE A 457 -20.10 36.10 13.62
CA PHE A 457 -21.08 35.29 14.32
C PHE A 457 -21.93 34.42 13.38
N ASP A 458 -21.28 33.76 12.43
CA ASP A 458 -21.89 32.96 11.35
C ASP A 458 -21.84 31.44 11.59
N PHE A 459 -21.15 30.97 12.64
CA PHE A 459 -21.03 29.59 13.10
C PHE A 459 -20.43 28.63 12.05
N ASN A 460 -19.52 29.14 11.23
CA ASN A 460 -18.79 28.31 10.28
C ASN A 460 -17.27 28.29 10.49
N ASP A 461 -16.77 28.94 11.55
CA ASP A 461 -15.34 28.96 11.89
C ASP A 461 -14.77 27.54 12.02
N VAL A 462 -15.49 26.68 12.73
CA VAL A 462 -15.26 25.23 12.77
C VAL A 462 -16.59 24.49 12.78
N VAL A 463 -16.85 23.69 11.75
CA VAL A 463 -18.04 22.82 11.66
C VAL A 463 -17.60 21.37 11.49
N LEU A 464 -18.07 20.47 12.35
CA LEU A 464 -17.73 19.05 12.33
C LEU A 464 -19.01 18.20 12.36
N TYR A 465 -19.01 17.10 11.61
CA TYR A 465 -19.82 15.95 12.01
C TYR A 465 -19.14 15.22 13.15
N TYR A 466 -19.97 14.73 14.07
CA TYR A 466 -19.56 14.11 15.32
C TYR A 466 -20.49 12.94 15.67
N ARG A 467 -19.90 11.82 16.06
CA ARG A 467 -20.62 10.65 16.57
C ARG A 467 -19.80 9.98 17.66
N VAL A 468 -20.48 9.44 18.65
CA VAL A 468 -19.86 8.60 19.69
C VAL A 468 -20.50 7.22 19.66
N ASP A 469 -19.66 6.20 19.71
CA ASP A 469 -20.03 4.82 19.95
C ASP A 469 -19.52 4.41 21.34
N THR A 470 -20.47 4.13 22.23
CA THR A 470 -20.20 3.61 23.56
C THR A 470 -20.20 2.10 23.51
N VAL A 471 -19.04 1.51 23.75
CA VAL A 471 -18.84 0.07 23.60
C VAL A 471 -18.80 -0.58 24.98
N SER A 472 -19.69 -1.53 25.21
CA SER A 472 -19.87 -2.21 26.50
C SER A 472 -19.71 -3.72 26.37
N ASN A 473 -19.22 -4.36 27.43
CA ASN A 473 -19.13 -5.82 27.50
C ASN A 473 -20.49 -6.48 27.80
N SER A 474 -20.51 -7.81 27.88
CA SER A 474 -21.72 -8.60 28.18
C SER A 474 -22.38 -8.29 29.53
N ASP A 475 -21.66 -7.66 30.46
CA ASP A 475 -22.19 -7.25 31.77
C ASP A 475 -22.81 -5.84 31.74
N GLY A 476 -22.76 -5.16 30.58
CA GLY A 476 -23.23 -3.79 30.40
C GLY A 476 -22.23 -2.73 30.89
N ASN A 477 -21.00 -3.11 31.25
CA ASN A 477 -19.96 -2.16 31.63
C ASN A 477 -19.22 -1.65 30.39
N ILE A 478 -18.97 -0.34 30.36
CA ILE A 478 -18.32 0.37 29.26
C ILE A 478 -16.85 0.00 29.24
N VAL A 479 -16.37 -0.54 28.11
CA VAL A 479 -14.97 -0.91 27.91
C VAL A 479 -14.20 0.12 27.09
N ARG A 480 -14.89 0.90 26.27
CA ARG A 480 -14.28 1.88 25.36
C ARG A 480 -15.30 2.91 24.86
N TYR A 481 -14.84 4.12 24.58
CA TYR A 481 -15.51 5.04 23.66
C TYR A 481 -14.77 5.12 22.32
N ASP A 482 -15.50 5.01 21.22
CA ASP A 482 -15.03 5.34 19.87
C ASP A 482 -15.71 6.64 19.41
N ILE A 483 -14.94 7.70 19.18
CA ILE A 483 -15.44 9.01 18.74
C ILE A 483 -15.02 9.21 17.29
N SER A 484 -15.97 9.41 16.40
CA SER A 484 -15.72 9.64 14.98
C SER A 484 -16.19 11.02 14.55
N GLY A 485 -15.55 11.57 13.53
CA GLY A 485 -16.02 12.82 12.96
C GLY A 485 -15.35 13.21 11.65
N LYS A 486 -15.83 14.31 11.09
CA LYS A 486 -15.41 14.83 9.79
C LYS A 486 -15.59 16.34 9.75
N LEU A 487 -14.53 17.07 9.40
CA LEU A 487 -14.58 18.52 9.26
C LEU A 487 -15.43 18.90 8.03
N GLN A 488 -16.54 19.61 8.24
CA GLN A 488 -17.45 20.06 7.18
C GLN A 488 -17.09 21.45 6.65
N ALA A 489 -16.59 22.33 7.52
CA ALA A 489 -16.20 23.69 7.16
C ALA A 489 -15.15 24.27 8.13
N TYR A 490 -14.34 25.19 7.61
CA TYR A 490 -13.36 25.97 8.38
C TYR A 490 -13.28 27.40 7.83
N GLY A 491 -14.13 28.29 8.37
CA GLY A 491 -14.22 29.73 8.06
C GLY A 491 -13.25 30.63 8.85
N ALA A 492 -12.48 30.02 9.75
CA ALA A 492 -11.66 30.75 10.72
C ALA A 492 -10.39 31.37 10.13
N SER A 493 -10.15 32.65 10.47
CA SER A 493 -8.84 33.28 10.28
C SER A 493 -7.81 32.82 11.31
N PHE A 494 -8.25 32.54 12.54
CA PHE A 494 -7.40 31.97 13.59
C PHE A 494 -7.10 30.50 13.30
N SER A 495 -6.21 29.93 14.12
CA SER A 495 -5.94 28.49 14.11
C SER A 495 -6.71 27.89 15.29
N ASN A 496 -7.31 26.72 15.12
CA ASN A 496 -8.17 26.10 16.12
C ASN A 496 -7.79 24.62 16.25
N GLY A 497 -7.47 24.18 17.47
CA GLY A 497 -7.43 22.76 17.82
C GLY A 497 -8.84 22.23 18.09
N PHE A 498 -8.97 20.91 18.14
CA PHE A 498 -10.22 20.23 18.51
C PHE A 498 -9.93 19.05 19.43
N ALA A 499 -10.71 18.98 20.51
CA ALA A 499 -10.56 17.98 21.56
C ALA A 499 -11.93 17.58 22.13
N VAL A 500 -11.95 16.46 22.83
CA VAL A 500 -13.12 15.97 23.57
C VAL A 500 -12.70 15.58 24.98
N GLN A 501 -13.36 16.16 25.99
CA GLN A 501 -13.24 15.75 27.37
C GLN A 501 -14.27 14.66 27.71
N LEU A 502 -13.84 13.66 28.49
CA LEU A 502 -14.71 12.69 29.14
C LEU A 502 -14.92 13.13 30.58
N ASP A 503 -15.97 13.92 30.82
CA ASP A 503 -16.26 14.48 32.15
C ASP A 503 -16.32 13.39 33.22
N GLU A 504 -15.72 13.68 34.38
CA GLU A 504 -15.64 12.79 35.56
C GLU A 504 -14.84 11.49 35.35
N ILE A 505 -14.24 11.29 34.18
CA ILE A 505 -13.39 10.14 33.90
C ILE A 505 -11.93 10.57 34.04
N PRO A 506 -11.21 10.17 35.11
CA PRO A 506 -9.83 10.58 35.27
C PRO A 506 -8.97 9.94 34.17
N ARG A 507 -7.94 10.67 33.72
CA ARG A 507 -6.98 10.17 32.72
C ARG A 507 -6.42 8.78 33.07
N SER A 508 -6.15 8.52 34.35
CA SER A 508 -5.61 7.24 34.83
C SER A 508 -6.57 6.06 34.72
N ALA A 509 -7.85 6.27 34.40
CA ALA A 509 -8.78 5.18 34.12
C ALA A 509 -8.62 4.63 32.69
N VAL A 510 -8.13 5.45 31.76
CA VAL A 510 -7.91 5.08 30.35
C VAL A 510 -6.65 4.24 30.21
N ASP A 511 -6.72 3.20 29.37
CA ASP A 511 -5.54 2.48 28.93
C ASP A 511 -4.85 3.26 27.81
N GLU A 512 -3.98 4.21 28.23
CA GLU A 512 -3.30 5.12 27.30
C GLU A 512 -2.47 4.40 26.24
N ALA A 513 -1.88 3.25 26.57
CA ALA A 513 -1.08 2.48 25.63
C ALA A 513 -1.92 1.98 24.45
N LEU A 514 -3.20 1.67 24.68
CA LEU A 514 -4.14 1.17 23.69
C LEU A 514 -5.05 2.24 23.07
N THR A 515 -4.95 3.51 23.50
CA THR A 515 -5.62 4.60 22.77
C THR A 515 -5.14 4.64 21.32
N LYS A 516 -6.06 4.87 20.38
CA LYS A 516 -5.74 4.87 18.95
C LYS A 516 -6.41 6.05 18.27
N LEU A 517 -5.65 6.81 17.48
CA LEU A 517 -6.15 7.89 16.66
C LEU A 517 -5.93 7.54 15.19
N VAL A 518 -6.98 7.63 14.38
CA VAL A 518 -6.95 7.49 12.94
C VAL A 518 -7.34 8.83 12.34
N ILE A 519 -6.50 9.37 11.45
CA ILE A 519 -6.78 10.60 10.69
C ILE A 519 -6.76 10.25 9.21
N SER A 520 -7.84 10.55 8.49
CA SER A 520 -7.96 10.32 7.04
C SER A 520 -7.52 8.92 6.62
N ASN A 521 -8.03 7.90 7.33
CA ASN A 521 -7.74 6.46 7.17
C ASN A 521 -6.31 6.02 7.49
N LYS A 522 -5.52 6.87 8.15
CA LYS A 522 -4.16 6.52 8.61
C LYS A 522 -4.07 6.53 10.13
N THR A 523 -3.68 5.40 10.71
CA THR A 523 -3.40 5.30 12.15
C THR A 523 -2.19 6.15 12.53
N GLN A 524 -2.35 6.96 13.56
CA GLN A 524 -1.29 7.79 14.15
C GLN A 524 -0.64 7.00 15.30
N HIS A 525 0.21 6.02 14.95
CA HIS A 525 0.76 5.05 15.90
C HIS A 525 1.48 5.67 17.11
N SER A 526 2.16 6.81 16.90
CA SER A 526 2.90 7.54 17.94
C SER A 526 2.13 8.70 18.57
N ALA A 527 0.83 8.85 18.27
CA ALA A 527 0.04 9.94 18.83
C ALA A 527 -0.18 9.74 20.33
N ASN A 528 0.12 10.78 21.11
CA ASN A 528 -0.33 10.90 22.48
C ASN A 528 -1.77 11.44 22.44
N VAL A 529 -2.74 10.53 22.49
CA VAL A 529 -4.16 10.90 22.38
C VAL A 529 -4.61 11.73 23.59
N LEU A 530 -4.22 11.33 24.80
CA LEU A 530 -4.62 12.03 26.01
C LEU A 530 -3.66 13.15 26.39
N GLU A 531 -4.24 14.28 26.76
CA GLU A 531 -3.48 15.44 27.20
C GLU A 531 -2.94 15.32 28.63
N VAL A 532 -1.74 15.88 28.84
CA VAL A 532 -1.10 16.01 30.16
C VAL A 532 -1.62 17.22 30.94
N GLY A 533 -1.66 17.11 32.26
CA GLY A 533 -2.07 18.22 33.14
C GLY A 533 -3.59 18.35 33.34
N GLN A 534 -4.38 17.41 32.82
CA GLN A 534 -5.82 17.35 33.00
C GLN A 534 -6.21 16.46 34.18
N THR A 535 -7.28 16.86 34.89
CA THR A 535 -7.93 16.01 35.90
C THR A 535 -8.70 14.88 35.21
N ASP A 536 -9.54 15.25 34.25
CA ASP A 536 -10.32 14.33 33.44
C ASP A 536 -9.57 13.95 32.15
N ALA A 537 -9.96 12.87 31.50
CA ALA A 537 -9.38 12.44 30.25
C ALA A 537 -9.80 13.39 29.13
N VAL A 538 -8.83 14.06 28.49
CA VAL A 538 -9.04 14.93 27.34
C VAL A 538 -8.31 14.34 26.14
N ALA A 539 -9.07 13.91 25.13
CA ALA A 539 -8.53 13.41 23.88
C ALA A 539 -8.31 14.56 22.89
N ILE A 540 -7.06 14.80 22.50
CA ILE A 540 -6.72 15.76 21.45
C ILE A 540 -6.81 15.07 20.10
N ILE A 541 -7.83 15.41 19.31
CA ILE A 541 -8.01 14.88 17.95
C ILE A 541 -7.11 15.63 16.97
N SER A 542 -7.03 16.95 17.11
CA SER A 542 -6.10 17.79 16.33
C SER A 542 -5.64 18.97 17.16
N SER A 543 -4.34 19.21 17.18
CA SER A 543 -3.78 20.42 17.78
C SER A 543 -4.01 21.66 16.92
N ASN A 544 -4.29 21.48 15.62
CA ASN A 544 -4.56 22.55 14.68
C ASN A 544 -5.29 22.02 13.42
N LEU A 545 -6.60 22.18 13.39
CA LEU A 545 -7.44 21.77 12.25
C LEU A 545 -7.06 22.47 10.94
N LYS A 546 -6.59 23.72 11.01
CA LYS A 546 -6.21 24.51 9.83
C LYS A 546 -5.04 23.91 9.06
N GLU A 547 -4.11 23.27 9.77
CA GLU A 547 -2.95 22.60 9.18
C GLU A 547 -3.26 21.15 8.76
N ALA A 548 -4.38 20.60 9.23
CA ALA A 548 -4.79 19.23 8.95
C ALA A 548 -5.51 19.07 7.60
N ILE A 549 -5.91 20.18 6.96
CA ILE A 549 -6.53 20.19 5.63
C ILE A 549 -5.61 20.82 4.58
N PRO A 550 -5.68 20.38 3.30
CA PRO A 550 -5.07 21.09 2.18
C PRO A 550 -5.54 22.55 2.12
N ALA A 551 -4.72 23.40 1.49
CA ALA A 551 -5.09 24.78 1.25
C ALA A 551 -6.42 24.83 0.46
N PRO A 552 -7.45 25.53 0.97
CA PRO A 552 -8.74 25.59 0.29
C PRO A 552 -8.59 26.15 -1.12
N THR A 553 -9.31 25.59 -2.07
CA THR A 553 -9.27 26.05 -3.48
C THR A 553 -10.10 27.32 -3.67
N CYS A 554 -11.06 27.53 -2.79
CA CYS A 554 -12.11 28.51 -2.94
C CYS A 554 -11.87 29.78 -2.16
N SER A 555 -12.05 30.93 -2.81
CA SER A 555 -11.87 32.24 -2.19
C SER A 555 -13.11 33.13 -2.31
N GLY A 556 -13.31 33.95 -1.30
CA GLY A 556 -14.29 35.02 -1.28
C GLY A 556 -13.68 36.34 -0.82
N SER A 557 -14.54 37.28 -0.41
CA SER A 557 -14.13 38.64 -0.05
C SER A 557 -13.21 38.72 1.19
N SER A 558 -13.16 37.66 1.99
CA SER A 558 -12.37 37.55 3.22
C SER A 558 -11.09 36.73 3.05
N GLY A 559 -10.90 36.11 1.88
CA GLY A 559 -9.80 35.18 1.64
C GLY A 559 -10.29 33.76 1.34
N THR A 560 -9.37 32.82 1.50
CA THR A 560 -9.53 31.40 1.17
C THR A 560 -9.88 30.63 2.43
N TYR A 561 -11.04 29.97 2.43
CA TYR A 561 -11.57 29.23 3.58
C TYR A 561 -12.25 27.96 3.09
N TYR A 562 -12.25 26.93 3.94
CA TYR A 562 -12.71 25.59 3.57
C TYR A 562 -14.24 25.52 3.66
N ARG A 563 -14.90 25.37 2.51
CA ARG A 563 -16.34 25.08 2.40
C ARG A 563 -17.27 26.03 3.16
N VAL A 564 -17.03 27.34 3.05
CA VAL A 564 -17.87 28.41 3.66
C VAL A 564 -18.48 29.40 2.65
N TRP A 565 -18.00 29.40 1.41
CA TRP A 565 -18.49 30.31 0.36
C TRP A 565 -19.63 29.72 -0.45
N ARG A 566 -20.67 30.51 -0.71
CA ARG A 566 -21.85 30.01 -1.41
C ARG A 566 -21.54 29.42 -2.79
N GLY A 567 -22.03 28.20 -3.04
CA GLY A 567 -21.85 27.49 -4.32
C GLY A 567 -20.45 26.90 -4.52
N CYS A 568 -19.65 26.85 -3.47
CA CYS A 568 -18.29 26.35 -3.51
C CYS A 568 -18.21 24.86 -3.20
N ASN A 569 -18.10 24.02 -4.23
CA ASN A 569 -18.11 22.56 -4.08
C ASN A 569 -16.80 21.88 -4.54
N ASP A 570 -15.77 22.66 -4.88
CA ASP A 570 -14.51 22.14 -5.41
C ASP A 570 -13.67 21.43 -4.33
N ASP A 571 -13.77 21.88 -3.07
CA ASP A 571 -13.14 21.22 -1.93
C ASP A 571 -13.99 20.02 -1.48
N ALA A 572 -13.42 18.81 -1.58
CA ALA A 572 -14.06 17.57 -1.11
C ALA A 572 -14.38 17.64 0.39
N ALA A 573 -15.55 17.16 0.80
CA ALA A 573 -16.00 17.28 2.19
C ALA A 573 -15.21 16.42 3.18
N ASP A 574 -14.50 15.39 2.72
CA ASP A 574 -13.79 14.36 3.49
C ASP A 574 -12.26 14.54 3.53
N GLN A 575 -11.78 15.78 3.35
CA GLN A 575 -10.35 16.08 3.46
C GLN A 575 -9.77 15.81 4.86
N PHE A 576 -10.59 15.92 5.91
CA PHE A 576 -10.23 15.56 7.27
C PHE A 576 -11.33 14.72 7.91
N THR A 577 -11.04 13.45 8.15
CA THR A 577 -11.85 12.53 8.96
C THR A 577 -11.02 12.06 10.15
N PHE A 578 -11.69 11.72 11.25
CA PHE A 578 -11.03 11.14 12.40
C PHE A 578 -11.85 10.04 13.06
N GLU A 579 -11.14 9.12 13.69
CA GLU A 579 -11.66 8.18 14.67
C GLU A 579 -10.67 8.13 15.83
N VAL A 580 -11.15 8.32 17.05
CA VAL A 580 -10.36 8.14 18.27
C VAL A 580 -11.00 7.08 19.15
N SER A 581 -10.18 6.13 19.57
CA SER A 581 -10.52 5.05 20.49
C SER A 581 -9.91 5.31 21.85
N ILE A 582 -10.75 5.18 22.89
CA ILE A 582 -10.40 5.46 24.29
C ILE A 582 -10.82 4.25 25.14
N PRO A 583 -9.99 3.19 25.21
CA PRO A 583 -10.28 2.00 26.02
C PRO A 583 -9.97 2.21 27.50
N PHE A 584 -10.66 1.51 28.39
CA PHE A 584 -10.46 1.62 29.84
C PHE A 584 -9.66 0.44 30.42
N THR A 585 -8.77 0.75 31.36
CA THR A 585 -8.00 -0.26 32.12
C THR A 585 -8.90 -1.17 32.96
N THR A 586 -10.03 -0.63 33.44
CA THR A 586 -11.10 -1.36 34.11
C THR A 586 -12.44 -0.89 33.54
N PRO A 587 -13.35 -1.80 33.14
CA PRO A 587 -14.65 -1.41 32.59
C PRO A 587 -15.43 -0.51 33.56
N LEU A 588 -16.10 0.51 33.02
CA LEU A 588 -16.86 1.48 33.80
C LEU A 588 -18.33 1.07 33.91
N ALA A 589 -18.92 1.19 35.11
CA ALA A 589 -20.34 0.89 35.32
C ALA A 589 -21.28 1.98 34.75
N SER A 590 -20.77 3.19 34.60
CA SER A 590 -21.44 4.35 34.02
C SER A 590 -20.39 5.27 33.43
N GLY A 591 -20.79 6.18 32.54
CA GLY A 591 -19.92 7.18 31.95
C GLY A 591 -20.57 8.56 31.87
N PRO A 592 -19.88 9.53 31.25
CA PRO A 592 -20.40 10.87 31.03
C PRO A 592 -21.72 10.86 30.24
N GLU A 593 -22.53 11.88 30.47
CA GLU A 593 -23.75 12.12 29.68
C GLU A 593 -23.39 12.45 28.22
N MET A 594 -24.34 12.20 27.30
CA MET A 594 -24.18 12.53 25.88
C MET A 594 -24.87 13.86 25.51
N PRO A 595 -24.35 14.62 24.53
CA PRO A 595 -23.02 14.43 23.92
C PRO A 595 -21.91 14.50 24.98
N LEU A 596 -20.73 13.92 24.69
CA LEU A 596 -19.54 14.19 25.51
C LEU A 596 -19.24 15.70 25.49
N ASN A 597 -18.08 16.11 26.00
CA ASN A 597 -17.70 17.53 26.06
C ASN A 597 -16.69 17.89 24.94
N PRO A 598 -17.12 18.09 23.68
CA PRO A 598 -16.26 18.57 22.60
C PRO A 598 -16.02 20.07 22.71
N PHE A 599 -14.82 20.50 22.33
CA PHE A 599 -14.47 21.92 22.31
C PHE A 599 -13.37 22.21 21.30
N ILE A 600 -13.30 23.48 20.89
CA ILE A 600 -12.15 24.03 20.17
C ILE A 600 -11.28 24.83 21.13
N PHE A 601 -9.99 24.95 20.81
CA PHE A 601 -9.03 25.69 21.63
C PHE A 601 -8.00 26.41 20.77
N ALA A 602 -7.38 27.45 21.32
CA ALA A 602 -6.30 28.16 20.65
C ALA A 602 -4.99 27.35 20.70
N PRO A 603 -4.34 27.07 19.56
CA PRO A 603 -3.05 26.40 19.57
C PRO A 603 -1.96 27.25 20.21
N GLU A 604 -1.01 26.59 20.87
CA GLU A 604 0.13 27.24 21.52
C GLU A 604 0.91 28.18 20.59
N GLY A 605 1.23 29.38 21.09
CA GLY A 605 2.01 30.39 20.36
C GLY A 605 1.32 30.98 19.12
N ARG A 606 0.00 30.81 18.96
CA ARG A 606 -0.78 31.40 17.86
C ARG A 606 -1.55 32.62 18.32
N TYR A 607 -1.50 33.67 17.47
CA TYR A 607 -2.25 34.89 17.71
C TYR A 607 -3.74 34.57 17.64
N HIS A 608 -4.51 35.00 18.63
CA HIS A 608 -5.94 34.74 18.71
C HIS A 608 -6.76 36.01 18.94
N GLY A 609 -6.25 37.19 18.54
CA GLY A 609 -6.92 38.47 18.75
C GLY A 609 -6.32 39.29 19.89
N SER A 610 -6.73 40.56 19.97
CA SER A 610 -6.18 41.53 20.94
C SER A 610 -6.94 41.60 22.26
N SER A 611 -7.99 40.79 22.45
CA SER A 611 -8.82 40.81 23.66
C SER A 611 -8.19 40.04 24.83
N PHE A 612 -7.04 39.40 24.61
CA PHE A 612 -6.34 38.57 25.59
C PHE A 612 -5.16 39.35 26.18
N SER A 613 -4.87 39.16 27.47
CA SER A 613 -3.77 39.84 28.17
C SER A 613 -2.39 39.49 27.61
N GLU A 614 -2.26 38.28 27.07
CA GLU A 614 -1.17 37.83 26.23
C GLU A 614 -1.76 37.59 24.84
N GLU A 615 -1.18 38.15 23.78
CA GLU A 615 -1.69 38.03 22.39
C GLU A 615 -1.77 36.56 21.88
N PHE A 616 -1.30 35.60 22.70
CA PHE A 616 -1.21 34.17 22.45
C PHE A 616 -1.81 33.39 23.64
N PRO A 617 -3.14 33.26 23.74
CA PRO A 617 -3.77 32.68 24.92
C PRO A 617 -3.49 31.17 25.09
N GLY A 618 -3.15 30.44 24.02
CA GLY A 618 -2.88 29.00 24.10
C GLY A 618 -4.03 28.23 24.76
N ARG A 619 -3.69 27.26 25.62
CA ARG A 619 -4.70 26.45 26.33
C ARG A 619 -5.57 27.16 27.36
N ASP A 620 -5.25 28.41 27.72
CA ASP A 620 -6.17 29.20 28.55
C ASP A 620 -7.48 29.48 27.79
N LEU A 621 -7.46 29.53 26.45
CA LEU A 621 -8.62 29.77 25.60
C LEU A 621 -9.21 28.47 25.06
N GLU A 622 -10.36 28.11 25.60
CA GLU A 622 -11.20 26.98 25.16
C GLU A 622 -12.63 27.47 24.93
N ILE A 623 -13.30 26.92 23.92
CA ILE A 623 -14.68 27.25 23.55
C ILE A 623 -15.48 25.95 23.51
N HIS A 624 -16.27 25.73 24.55
CA HIS A 624 -17.08 24.54 24.74
C HIS A 624 -18.55 24.77 24.32
N LEU A 625 -19.34 23.71 24.31
CA LEU A 625 -20.79 23.86 24.25
C LEU A 625 -21.30 24.51 25.54
N LYS A 626 -22.41 25.24 25.43
CA LYS A 626 -23.07 25.81 26.59
C LYS A 626 -23.58 24.68 27.49
N GLY A 627 -23.22 24.74 28.76
CA GLY A 627 -23.58 23.72 29.74
C GLY A 627 -22.42 22.82 30.17
N ASP A 628 -21.33 22.80 29.41
CA ASP A 628 -20.20 21.91 29.64
C ASP A 628 -19.20 22.48 30.65
N CYS A 629 -18.43 21.58 31.26
CA CYS A 629 -17.29 21.93 32.11
C CYS A 629 -16.12 22.44 31.28
N LEU A 630 -15.40 23.44 31.82
CA LEU A 630 -14.05 23.74 31.37
C LEU A 630 -13.11 22.57 31.66
N THR A 631 -12.06 22.42 30.84
CA THR A 631 -10.95 21.54 31.21
C THR A 631 -10.10 22.14 32.34
N SER A 632 -9.16 21.36 32.89
CA SER A 632 -8.25 21.85 33.93
C SER A 632 -7.25 22.91 33.45
N LEU A 633 -7.08 23.05 32.13
CA LEU A 633 -6.15 24.02 31.53
C LEU A 633 -6.85 25.31 31.06
N ALA A 634 -8.17 25.31 30.94
CA ALA A 634 -8.94 26.49 30.55
C ALA A 634 -8.92 27.59 31.62
N SER A 635 -8.99 28.84 31.17
CA SER A 635 -9.07 30.00 32.05
C SER A 635 -10.51 30.49 32.22
N GLU A 636 -10.95 30.63 33.47
CA GLU A 636 -12.23 31.27 33.79
C GLU A 636 -12.22 32.79 33.55
N SER A 637 -11.06 33.40 33.32
CA SER A 637 -10.90 34.86 33.32
C SER A 637 -11.57 35.58 32.15
N PHE A 638 -12.00 34.84 31.12
CA PHE A 638 -12.62 35.38 29.91
C PHE A 638 -14.16 35.44 30.01
N PHE A 639 -14.78 34.75 30.97
CA PHE A 639 -16.22 34.85 31.21
C PHE A 639 -16.62 36.24 31.72
N SER A 640 -17.84 36.66 31.39
CA SER A 640 -18.35 38.00 31.72
C SER A 640 -17.47 39.14 31.18
N THR A 641 -16.75 38.91 30.07
CA THR A 641 -15.98 39.93 29.36
C THR A 641 -16.50 40.12 27.94
N GLN A 642 -16.30 41.30 27.36
CA GLN A 642 -16.71 41.63 25.99
C GLN A 642 -18.20 41.32 25.72
N GLU A 643 -18.51 40.42 24.78
CA GLU A 643 -19.89 40.02 24.47
C GLU A 643 -20.35 38.76 25.24
N ASP A 644 -19.46 38.11 25.99
CA ASP A 644 -19.81 37.10 27.00
C ASP A 644 -20.48 37.72 28.22
N THR A 645 -21.64 37.18 28.57
CA THR A 645 -22.41 37.61 29.75
C THR A 645 -22.73 36.45 30.69
N SER A 646 -21.97 35.37 30.56
CA SER A 646 -22.13 34.14 31.33
C SER A 646 -21.45 34.33 32.68
N VAL A 647 -22.09 33.87 33.76
CA VAL A 647 -21.50 33.88 35.10
C VAL A 647 -21.08 32.45 35.45
N TYR A 648 -19.91 32.06 34.94
CA TYR A 648 -19.40 30.71 35.10
C TYR A 648 -19.16 30.36 36.58
N ASN A 649 -19.49 29.12 36.94
CA ASN A 649 -19.16 28.52 38.23
C ASN A 649 -19.05 27.01 38.03
N ALA A 650 -17.83 26.48 38.20
CA ALA A 650 -17.53 25.06 38.02
C ALA A 650 -18.43 24.14 38.86
N ALA A 651 -18.90 24.57 40.04
CA ALA A 651 -19.78 23.76 40.89
C ALA A 651 -21.20 23.55 40.31
N ASN A 652 -21.58 24.30 39.26
CA ASN A 652 -22.86 24.18 38.58
C ASN A 652 -22.75 23.45 37.23
N CYS A 653 -21.55 23.01 36.85
CA CYS A 653 -21.26 22.34 35.59
C CYS A 653 -20.89 20.87 35.84
N PRO A 654 -21.23 19.93 34.93
CA PRO A 654 -21.97 20.17 33.70
C PRO A 654 -23.49 20.24 33.93
N GLY A 655 -24.24 20.67 32.92
CA GLY A 655 -25.70 20.56 32.87
C GLY A 655 -26.45 21.90 32.87
N PRO A 656 -27.78 21.89 33.05
CA PRO A 656 -28.64 23.04 32.75
C PRO A 656 -28.46 24.24 33.68
N ASN A 657 -27.76 24.07 34.82
CA ASN A 657 -27.44 25.15 35.75
C ASN A 657 -26.07 25.80 35.47
N CYS A 658 -25.30 25.23 34.53
CA CYS A 658 -24.02 25.77 34.12
C CYS A 658 -24.24 26.98 33.20
N ASP A 659 -24.00 28.18 33.71
CA ASP A 659 -24.09 29.41 32.95
C ASP A 659 -22.75 29.70 32.25
N SER A 660 -22.52 29.04 31.12
CA SER A 660 -21.32 29.17 30.30
C SER A 660 -21.67 29.62 28.87
N TYR A 661 -20.68 30.20 28.19
CA TYR A 661 -20.65 30.49 26.77
C TYR A 661 -22.00 30.96 26.18
N ARG A 662 -22.65 31.99 26.73
CA ARG A 662 -23.75 32.73 26.08
C ARG A 662 -23.63 34.26 26.04
N THR A 663 -24.14 34.85 24.97
CA THR A 663 -24.28 36.30 24.84
C THR A 663 -25.46 36.82 25.69
N SER A 664 -25.65 38.14 25.72
CA SER A 664 -26.75 38.79 26.45
C SER A 664 -28.15 38.36 26.00
N ASN A 665 -28.31 37.86 24.77
CA ASN A 665 -29.57 37.30 24.27
C ASN A 665 -29.64 35.77 24.40
N GLY A 666 -28.69 35.16 25.12
CA GLY A 666 -28.69 33.73 25.40
C GLY A 666 -28.08 32.83 24.32
N THR A 667 -27.77 33.37 23.13
CA THR A 667 -27.16 32.59 22.03
C THR A 667 -25.78 32.11 22.44
N PRO A 668 -25.45 30.81 22.27
CA PRO A 668 -24.18 30.26 22.71
C PRO A 668 -23.01 30.64 21.78
N TRP A 669 -21.79 30.16 22.03
CA TRP A 669 -20.64 30.17 21.08
C TRP A 669 -20.33 28.82 20.44
N GLY A 670 -20.87 27.74 21.01
CA GLY A 670 -20.85 26.39 20.44
C GLY A 670 -22.26 25.85 20.31
N LEU A 671 -22.54 25.15 19.22
CA LEU A 671 -23.82 24.49 18.93
C LEU A 671 -23.58 23.01 18.68
N VAL A 672 -24.50 22.19 19.19
CA VAL A 672 -24.67 20.79 18.81
C VAL A 672 -26.07 20.61 18.25
N ILE A 673 -26.17 20.01 17.08
CA ILE A 673 -27.43 19.81 16.35
C ILE A 673 -27.49 18.35 15.93
N GLU A 674 -28.48 17.60 16.42
CA GLU A 674 -28.69 16.17 16.11
C GLU A 674 -29.37 16.00 14.74
N ASP A 675 -28.82 16.65 13.72
CA ASP A 675 -29.29 16.64 12.34
C ASP A 675 -28.15 17.06 11.39
N ASP A 676 -28.32 16.79 10.10
CA ASP A 676 -27.45 17.31 9.04
C ASP A 676 -27.72 18.81 8.86
N TRP A 677 -27.01 19.63 9.63
CA TRP A 677 -27.21 21.08 9.65
C TRP A 677 -26.43 21.79 8.55
N MET A 678 -27.06 22.79 7.93
CA MET A 678 -26.44 23.62 6.90
C MET A 678 -25.97 24.92 7.50
N HIS A 679 -24.65 25.10 7.59
CA HIS A 679 -24.07 26.31 8.15
C HIS A 679 -24.32 27.54 7.26
N PRO A 680 -24.44 28.73 7.87
CA PRO A 680 -24.44 30.00 7.14
C PRO A 680 -23.18 30.17 6.30
N SER A 681 -23.30 30.88 5.17
CA SER A 681 -22.12 31.25 4.37
C SER A 681 -21.25 32.27 5.12
N GLU A 682 -19.94 32.27 4.85
CA GLU A 682 -18.95 33.18 5.44
C GLU A 682 -19.46 34.64 5.60
N ARG A 683 -19.25 35.23 6.77
CA ARG A 683 -19.71 36.55 7.24
C ARG A 683 -21.22 36.72 7.36
N THR A 684 -21.99 35.64 7.28
CA THR A 684 -23.44 35.71 7.38
C THR A 684 -23.90 35.32 8.77
N ASN A 685 -24.11 36.34 9.60
CA ASN A 685 -24.58 36.16 10.97
C ASN A 685 -25.70 35.11 11.10
N ILE A 686 -25.54 34.16 12.01
CA ILE A 686 -26.44 33.02 12.19
C ILE A 686 -27.88 33.46 12.48
N LEU A 687 -28.11 34.57 13.20
CA LEU A 687 -29.47 35.05 13.48
C LEU A 687 -30.16 35.64 12.24
N THR A 688 -29.40 35.94 11.18
CA THR A 688 -29.97 36.31 9.88
C THR A 688 -30.24 35.10 8.99
N ALA A 689 -29.44 34.04 9.11
CA ALA A 689 -29.66 32.78 8.40
C ALA A 689 -30.78 31.95 9.05
N TYR A 690 -30.82 31.94 10.38
CA TYR A 690 -31.74 31.19 11.24
C TYR A 690 -32.40 32.11 12.30
N PRO A 691 -33.43 32.90 11.93
CA PRO A 691 -34.02 33.91 12.81
C PRO A 691 -34.69 33.38 14.08
N GLU A 692 -35.05 32.10 14.12
CA GLU A 692 -35.74 31.49 15.27
C GLU A 692 -34.79 31.08 16.42
N LEU A 693 -33.46 31.06 16.18
CA LEU A 693 -32.44 30.64 17.16
C LEU A 693 -32.46 31.51 18.42
N GLU A 694 -32.61 32.82 18.30
CA GLU A 694 -32.65 33.71 19.47
C GLU A 694 -33.84 33.38 20.38
N GLY A 695 -35.00 33.05 19.81
CA GLY A 695 -36.18 32.61 20.56
C GLY A 695 -35.95 31.27 21.28
N TYR A 696 -35.24 30.34 20.64
CA TYR A 696 -34.81 29.09 21.27
C TYR A 696 -33.88 29.38 22.46
N ALA A 697 -32.84 30.17 22.24
CA ALA A 697 -31.81 30.49 23.21
C ALA A 697 -32.36 31.24 24.45
N THR A 698 -33.16 32.28 24.24
CA THR A 698 -33.78 33.07 25.33
C THR A 698 -34.79 32.27 26.16
N SER A 699 -35.40 31.23 25.57
CA SER A 699 -36.36 30.37 26.25
C SER A 699 -35.72 29.22 27.04
N GLY A 700 -34.39 29.12 27.04
CA GLY A 700 -33.68 27.97 27.62
C GLY A 700 -33.97 26.66 26.91
N GLY A 701 -34.22 26.70 25.59
CA GLY A 701 -34.49 25.51 24.76
C GLY A 701 -35.94 25.00 24.78
N SER A 702 -36.87 25.74 25.39
CA SER A 702 -38.28 25.33 25.50
C SER A 702 -39.15 25.73 24.30
N SER A 703 -38.73 26.71 23.52
CA SER A 703 -39.43 27.21 22.31
C SER A 703 -38.56 27.04 21.07
N ASN A 704 -39.15 26.99 19.88
CA ASN A 704 -38.43 26.90 18.60
C ASN A 704 -37.42 25.74 18.50
N GLN A 705 -37.71 24.58 19.07
CA GLN A 705 -36.77 23.45 19.17
C GLN A 705 -36.23 22.94 17.83
N ASN A 706 -36.93 23.21 16.73
CA ASN A 706 -36.53 22.85 15.38
C ASN A 706 -36.05 24.07 14.56
N TRP A 707 -35.52 25.11 15.20
CA TRP A 707 -35.05 26.34 14.54
C TRP A 707 -34.02 26.07 13.42
N PHE A 708 -33.26 24.98 13.54
CA PHE A 708 -32.14 24.61 12.66
C PHE A 708 -32.55 23.94 11.35
N ILE A 709 -33.81 23.51 11.19
CA ILE A 709 -34.23 22.81 9.97
C ILE A 709 -34.20 23.76 8.76
N ARG A 710 -33.78 23.26 7.61
CA ARG A 710 -33.63 24.04 6.37
C ARG A 710 -34.87 24.86 6.01
N SER A 711 -36.08 24.33 6.21
CA SER A 711 -37.34 25.05 5.88
C SER A 711 -37.60 26.31 6.72
N LYS A 712 -36.88 26.49 7.83
CA LYS A 712 -36.91 27.68 8.69
C LYS A 712 -35.72 28.61 8.48
N ALA A 713 -34.76 28.19 7.67
CA ALA A 713 -33.61 28.99 7.27
C ALA A 713 -33.97 29.96 6.15
N ILE A 714 -33.19 31.04 6.04
CA ILE A 714 -33.16 31.86 4.83
C ILE A 714 -32.14 31.24 3.87
N GLU A 715 -32.58 30.37 2.96
CA GLU A 715 -31.68 29.58 2.09
C GLU A 715 -30.60 30.39 1.36
N ALA A 716 -30.91 31.64 0.98
CA ALA A 716 -29.94 32.50 0.29
C ALA A 716 -28.74 32.93 1.15
N LYS A 717 -28.78 32.63 2.45
CA LYS A 717 -27.78 32.92 3.48
C LYS A 717 -26.96 31.69 3.89
N LEU A 718 -27.29 30.51 3.37
CA LEU A 718 -26.57 29.28 3.62
C LEU A 718 -25.42 29.11 2.63
N PHE A 719 -24.46 28.25 2.98
CA PHE A 719 -23.33 27.89 2.14
C PHE A 719 -23.73 27.15 0.84
N GLU A 720 -24.81 26.36 0.85
CA GLU A 720 -25.22 25.58 -0.33
C GLU A 720 -25.81 26.40 -1.50
#